data_AF-M7WST0-F1
#
_entry.id   AF-M7WST0-F1
#
_cell.length_a   1.000
_cell.length_b   1.000
_cell.length_c   1.000
_cell.angle_alpha   90.00
_cell.angle_beta   90.00
_cell.angle_gamma   90.00
#
_symmetry.space_group_name_H-M   'P 1'
#
loop_
_entity.id
_entity.type
_entity.pdbx_description
1 polymer ?
#
loop_
_entity_poly.entity_id
_entity_poly.type
_entity_poly.pdbx_seq_one_letter_code
_entity_poly.pdbx_strand_id
1 'polypeptide(L)'
;MQASPSAGLPASTSMSSLAAPRQTRPGAHVEYVLLAEFDIDQGSVLRHQYPCPTGTDEHLLAEHMLPDGAHDRPEDWTVFYLGQIPPLTIDRALLAKTRADLKGKGKAVEGDEADLGAGEEDNGLLYVMSLVRTKKDASVRRGALVKALAVVTRNPYIQIFKPALLFALEDYFNNPSLSVLSNLYDSLNSMDTSGLPSLTRDERLVLRSSERKDLFEEKFVAAAAAASADLADESGGVRSSKRRTASGNRGSAPTDAVPGHDEEVLSSSRPASTDGGGQLRGIPSSDSLASASLDSAHSPSIGTSAAASRDDLSLHGGRSSRANTISSMDDGRSGWSHSYASAVPPPPLPNRQSSGAATTKSAESSSRSQASPTMSHRAGGAGARPKDTHFFETKVVYNGISIPVKIPVATFPSEIGDYSLIKLVQTFSGPTSLAPGPILPQLHTSGPSTPALIVLLNAILTGHRVVFLGHQQPAGRVAELVLAACALASGSGAILQGFEERAFPYTNLSNLDNLQNVPGFIAGVCNPAFADRPSWWDVFCNLETGKVVVSKELKPAATAATGSQMNGSRNTIGRASDFASWASANGGAGARDGVDELGMLSGPANQGGAGGRAVDGKESLDGIFMDEIMNAIQSHYGESVIRARFTDYVYRFVRLASRYEEETTSTTSIGYPCSAFASGAASGYGAQSSLGSGVVFSDEAAGQRELASNAARIDGWMKTQSYKLYQQSFRQHLRETSMPGFDLMHQIGRLRQSRHVSSAEAVLIFQTLAQCVRTDEQAVALLAHLPSHFGGLLPLAFGFFHASAEVRHHTLDLFDQLSAHPTGAKLVSTLNAFHRLAYARLC
;
A
#
# COMPACT_ATOMS: atom_id res chain seq x y z
N MET A 1 -2.27 -50.68 4.15
CA MET A 1 -1.01 -50.90 3.41
C MET A 1 -0.63 -49.59 2.72
N GLN A 2 0.66 -49.30 2.58
CA GLN A 2 1.14 -48.09 1.91
C GLN A 2 1.06 -48.25 0.38
N ALA A 3 0.80 -47.15 -0.33
CA ALA A 3 0.94 -47.06 -1.78
C ALA A 3 1.28 -45.61 -2.18
N SER A 4 2.57 -45.32 -2.32
CA SER A 4 3.06 -44.08 -2.94
C SER A 4 3.12 -44.24 -4.46
N PRO A 5 2.81 -43.21 -5.26
CA PRO A 5 3.28 -43.10 -6.64
C PRO A 5 4.46 -42.12 -6.74
N SER A 6 5.61 -42.60 -7.21
CA SER A 6 6.78 -41.76 -7.51
C SER A 6 6.62 -41.00 -8.83
N ALA A 7 7.19 -39.81 -8.92
CA ALA A 7 7.08 -38.94 -10.09
C ALA A 7 7.86 -39.46 -11.32
N GLY A 8 7.37 -39.11 -12.51
CA GLY A 8 8.12 -39.14 -13.77
C GLY A 8 8.16 -37.74 -14.37
N LEU A 9 9.36 -37.18 -14.58
CA LEU A 9 9.57 -35.86 -15.17
C LEU A 9 9.83 -35.98 -16.69
N PRO A 10 9.40 -34.95 -17.44
CA PRO A 10 10.26 -34.37 -18.47
C PRO A 10 10.59 -32.90 -18.15
N ALA A 11 11.84 -32.52 -18.38
CA ALA A 11 12.24 -31.13 -18.53
C ALA A 11 11.99 -30.69 -20.00
N SER A 12 11.99 -29.41 -20.39
CA SER A 12 12.37 -28.19 -19.68
C SER A 12 11.66 -26.96 -20.25
N THR A 13 11.14 -26.08 -19.40
CA THR A 13 10.86 -24.66 -19.73
C THR A 13 11.26 -23.81 -18.53
N SER A 14 11.78 -22.60 -18.75
CA SER A 14 12.43 -21.78 -17.72
C SER A 14 11.51 -21.45 -16.54
N MET A 15 12.00 -21.69 -15.32
CA MET A 15 11.31 -21.33 -14.09
C MET A 15 11.75 -19.93 -13.63
N SER A 16 10.99 -18.91 -14.00
CA SER A 16 11.10 -17.59 -13.36
C SER A 16 10.74 -17.71 -11.87
N SER A 17 11.75 -17.74 -11.00
CA SER A 17 11.50 -17.80 -9.56
C SER A 17 10.85 -16.49 -9.08
N LEU A 18 9.64 -16.58 -8.53
CA LEU A 18 9.06 -15.48 -7.75
C LEU A 18 9.90 -15.32 -6.49
N ALA A 19 10.69 -14.25 -6.46
CA ALA A 19 11.62 -14.00 -5.38
C ALA A 19 10.88 -13.88 -4.04
N ALA A 20 11.46 -14.49 -3.00
CA ALA A 20 11.25 -14.11 -1.60
C ALA A 20 11.32 -12.57 -1.47
N PRO A 21 10.63 -11.93 -0.49
CA PRO A 21 10.47 -10.48 -0.39
C PRO A 21 11.82 -9.78 -0.61
N ARG A 22 11.96 -9.14 -1.79
CA ARG A 22 13.25 -8.68 -2.31
C ARG A 22 13.88 -7.72 -1.30
N GLN A 23 14.82 -8.24 -0.52
CA GLN A 23 15.74 -7.42 0.25
C GLN A 23 16.44 -6.49 -0.74
N THR A 24 16.43 -5.20 -0.45
CA THR A 24 17.23 -4.23 -1.19
C THR A 24 18.70 -4.51 -0.89
N ARG A 25 19.31 -5.43 -1.67
CA ARG A 25 20.77 -5.60 -1.74
C ARG A 25 21.40 -4.21 -1.89
N PRO A 26 22.58 -3.93 -1.30
CA PRO A 26 23.24 -2.63 -1.41
C PRO A 26 23.58 -2.32 -2.87
N GLY A 27 22.70 -1.54 -3.50
CA GLY A 27 22.67 -1.24 -4.92
C GLY A 27 21.95 0.08 -5.14
N ALA A 28 22.14 0.68 -6.31
CA ALA A 28 21.69 2.03 -6.59
C ALA A 28 20.15 2.18 -6.48
N HIS A 29 19.70 3.06 -5.58
CA HIS A 29 18.30 3.52 -5.48
C HIS A 29 17.78 4.10 -6.80
N VAL A 30 18.67 4.66 -7.63
CA VAL A 30 18.38 5.26 -8.92
C VAL A 30 19.32 4.67 -9.97
N GLU A 31 18.76 4.11 -11.05
CA GLU A 31 19.54 3.55 -12.14
C GLU A 31 19.95 4.63 -13.16
N TYR A 32 19.07 5.60 -13.43
CA TYR A 32 19.34 6.75 -14.30
C TYR A 32 18.69 8.04 -13.81
N VAL A 33 19.32 9.17 -14.12
CA VAL A 33 18.70 10.50 -14.17
C VAL A 33 18.62 10.94 -15.63
N LEU A 34 17.44 11.38 -16.05
CA LEU A 34 17.13 11.78 -17.43
C LEU A 34 16.70 13.24 -17.47
N LEU A 35 17.06 13.97 -18.52
CA LEU A 35 16.58 15.32 -18.77
C LEU A 35 16.12 15.46 -20.22
N ALA A 36 14.89 15.92 -20.41
CA ALA A 36 14.32 16.30 -21.71
C ALA A 36 13.97 17.79 -21.73
N GLU A 37 14.02 18.41 -22.92
CA GLU A 37 13.58 19.79 -23.12
C GLU A 37 12.82 19.93 -24.44
N PHE A 38 11.93 20.92 -24.53
CA PHE A 38 11.21 21.21 -25.78
C PHE A 38 12.03 22.17 -26.64
N ASP A 39 12.52 21.68 -27.77
CA ASP A 39 13.10 22.48 -28.84
C ASP A 39 12.02 22.94 -29.83
N ILE A 40 12.18 24.14 -30.39
CA ILE A 40 11.16 24.76 -31.25
C ILE A 40 11.18 24.18 -32.67
N ASP A 41 12.34 23.74 -33.13
CA ASP A 41 12.57 23.26 -34.49
C ASP A 41 12.58 21.71 -34.54
N GLN A 42 12.80 21.02 -33.41
CA GLN A 42 12.82 19.55 -33.29
C GLN A 42 11.70 18.95 -32.41
N GLY A 43 11.00 19.73 -31.57
CA GLY A 43 9.98 19.24 -30.65
C GLY A 43 10.55 18.67 -29.35
N SER A 44 10.01 17.55 -28.85
CA SER A 44 10.46 16.91 -27.62
C SER A 44 11.80 16.17 -27.83
N VAL A 45 12.86 16.64 -27.15
CA VAL A 45 14.22 16.12 -27.28
C VAL A 45 14.76 15.68 -25.92
N LEU A 46 15.31 14.46 -25.85
CA LEU A 46 16.05 13.97 -24.69
C LEU A 46 17.46 14.57 -24.73
N ARG A 47 17.77 15.45 -23.78
CA ARG A 47 18.99 16.25 -23.82
C ARG A 47 20.17 15.60 -23.11
N HIS A 48 19.94 15.03 -21.94
CA HIS A 48 20.98 14.39 -21.13
C HIS A 48 20.48 13.09 -20.48
N GLN A 49 21.38 12.12 -20.40
CA GLN A 49 21.19 10.83 -19.74
C GLN A 49 22.41 10.58 -18.85
N TYR A 50 22.20 10.22 -17.58
CA TYR A 50 23.26 9.96 -16.61
C TYR A 50 22.92 8.68 -15.82
N PRO A 51 23.88 7.77 -15.53
CA PRO A 51 25.32 7.88 -15.75
C PRO A 51 25.79 7.56 -17.18
N CYS A 52 24.96 6.88 -17.96
CA CYS A 52 25.20 6.54 -19.37
C CYS A 52 23.90 6.66 -20.18
N PRO A 53 23.95 6.53 -21.52
CA PRO A 53 22.75 6.31 -22.32
C PRO A 53 21.98 5.07 -21.87
N THR A 54 20.66 5.11 -22.04
CA THR A 54 19.72 4.02 -21.73
C THR A 54 19.64 2.97 -22.83
N GLY A 55 19.93 3.34 -24.08
CA GLY A 55 19.72 2.48 -25.24
C GLY A 55 18.25 2.34 -25.69
N THR A 56 17.31 3.05 -25.05
CA THR A 56 15.91 3.13 -25.50
C THR A 56 15.73 4.15 -26.62
N ASP A 57 14.55 4.18 -27.24
CA ASP A 57 14.15 5.26 -28.15
C ASP A 57 14.14 6.61 -27.41
N GLU A 58 15.07 7.49 -27.77
CA GLU A 58 15.28 8.78 -27.11
C GLU A 58 14.13 9.78 -27.36
N HIS A 59 13.45 9.69 -28.50
CA HIS A 59 12.35 10.59 -28.85
C HIS A 59 11.09 10.18 -28.11
N LEU A 60 10.75 8.88 -28.14
CA LEU A 60 9.63 8.33 -27.37
C LEU A 60 9.78 8.61 -25.87
N LEU A 61 11.00 8.49 -25.34
CA LEU A 61 11.32 8.80 -23.94
C LEU A 61 11.13 10.29 -23.62
N ALA A 62 11.54 11.20 -24.52
CA ALA A 62 11.34 12.64 -24.35
C ALA A 62 9.86 13.03 -24.33
N GLU A 63 9.02 12.44 -25.18
CA GLU A 63 7.58 12.70 -25.19
C GLU A 63 6.83 12.16 -23.96
N HIS A 64 7.29 11.05 -23.36
CA HIS A 64 6.73 10.56 -22.08
C HIS A 64 7.13 11.46 -20.89
N MET A 65 8.27 12.15 -20.98
CA MET A 65 8.71 13.16 -20.01
C MET A 65 8.03 14.53 -20.18
N LEU A 66 7.56 14.86 -21.39
CA LEU A 66 6.98 16.15 -21.77
C LEU A 66 5.51 15.98 -22.24
N PRO A 67 4.54 15.83 -21.32
CA PRO A 67 3.18 15.41 -21.65
C PRO A 67 2.32 16.45 -22.38
N ASP A 68 1.26 15.97 -23.03
CA ASP A 68 0.24 16.79 -23.70
C ASP A 68 -0.35 17.83 -22.71
N GLY A 69 -0.24 19.12 -23.06
CA GLY A 69 -0.70 20.24 -22.22
C GLY A 69 0.26 20.70 -21.12
N ALA A 70 1.49 20.15 -21.02
CA ALA A 70 2.49 20.61 -20.04
C ALA A 70 2.82 22.11 -20.14
N HIS A 71 2.68 22.70 -21.32
CA HIS A 71 3.00 24.10 -21.58
C HIS A 71 1.96 25.09 -21.03
N ASP A 72 0.74 24.62 -20.73
CA ASP A 72 -0.32 25.42 -20.12
C ASP A 72 -0.18 25.52 -18.59
N ARG A 73 0.73 24.73 -18.00
CA ARG A 73 0.92 24.58 -16.54
C ARG A 73 2.33 25.00 -16.13
N PRO A 74 2.52 25.59 -14.94
CA PRO A 74 3.86 25.91 -14.43
C PRO A 74 4.65 24.65 -14.06
N GLU A 75 3.94 23.59 -13.65
CA GLU A 75 4.47 22.29 -13.24
C GLU A 75 3.45 21.19 -13.57
N ASP A 76 3.93 20.01 -13.98
CA ASP A 76 3.16 18.77 -14.07
C ASP A 76 4.09 17.58 -13.78
N TRP A 77 3.53 16.39 -13.58
CA TRP A 77 4.26 15.18 -13.23
C TRP A 77 3.83 14.02 -14.14
N THR A 78 4.74 13.15 -14.59
CA THR A 78 4.36 11.90 -15.28
C THR A 78 4.97 10.68 -14.59
N VAL A 79 4.29 9.54 -14.76
CA VAL A 79 4.77 8.22 -14.38
C VAL A 79 4.61 7.30 -15.58
N PHE A 80 5.70 6.63 -15.97
CA PHE A 80 5.73 5.63 -17.04
C PHE A 80 6.84 4.61 -16.73
N TYR A 81 6.85 3.46 -17.39
CA TYR A 81 7.81 2.39 -17.10
C TYR A 81 8.69 2.07 -18.30
N LEU A 82 9.87 1.51 -18.01
CA LEU A 82 10.81 0.98 -18.99
C LEU A 82 10.89 -0.55 -18.87
N GLY A 83 11.10 -1.22 -20.00
CA GLY A 83 11.07 -2.68 -20.14
C GLY A 83 9.71 -3.30 -20.51
N GLN A 84 8.65 -2.50 -20.71
CA GLN A 84 7.32 -3.02 -21.10
C GLN A 84 7.20 -3.39 -22.58
N ILE A 85 7.87 -2.62 -23.44
CA ILE A 85 7.77 -2.70 -24.91
C ILE A 85 9.18 -2.58 -25.51
N PRO A 86 9.44 -3.13 -26.71
CA PRO A 86 10.78 -3.12 -27.30
C PRO A 86 11.44 -1.73 -27.38
N PRO A 87 10.76 -0.63 -27.80
CA PRO A 87 11.38 0.70 -27.85
C PRO A 87 11.79 1.29 -26.49
N LEU A 88 11.19 0.79 -25.39
CA LEU A 88 11.50 1.22 -24.01
C LEU A 88 12.34 0.19 -23.26
N THR A 89 13.01 -0.73 -23.96
CA THR A 89 13.91 -1.74 -23.36
C THR A 89 15.31 -1.16 -23.19
N ILE A 90 15.82 -1.15 -21.95
CA ILE A 90 17.15 -0.60 -21.63
C ILE A 90 18.27 -1.58 -22.04
N ASP A 91 19.34 -1.05 -22.65
CA ASP A 91 20.60 -1.78 -22.81
C ASP A 91 21.33 -1.89 -21.45
N ARG A 92 21.11 -3.03 -20.79
CA ARG A 92 21.74 -3.36 -19.51
C ARG A 92 23.25 -3.61 -19.62
N ALA A 93 23.79 -3.90 -20.80
CA ALA A 93 25.23 -4.11 -20.97
C ALA A 93 26.01 -2.78 -20.88
N LEU A 94 25.45 -1.69 -21.42
CA LEU A 94 25.98 -0.34 -21.22
C LEU A 94 25.99 0.06 -19.74
N LEU A 95 24.89 -0.20 -19.03
CA LEU A 95 24.77 0.07 -17.58
C LEU A 95 25.77 -0.75 -16.76
N ALA A 96 25.88 -2.06 -17.02
CA ALA A 96 26.79 -2.96 -16.33
C ALA A 96 28.26 -2.56 -16.54
N LYS A 97 28.65 -2.24 -17.78
CA LYS A 97 29.98 -1.73 -18.11
C LYS A 97 30.27 -0.41 -17.38
N THR A 98 29.36 0.56 -17.44
CA THR A 98 29.53 1.85 -16.77
C THR A 98 29.67 1.68 -15.24
N ARG A 99 28.91 0.76 -14.63
CA ARG A 99 29.03 0.42 -13.20
C ARG A 99 30.41 -0.20 -12.86
N ALA A 100 30.98 -1.01 -13.75
CA ALA A 100 32.34 -1.53 -13.60
C ALA A 100 33.41 -0.44 -13.74
N ASP A 101 33.32 0.39 -14.80
CA ASP A 101 34.23 1.51 -15.08
C ASP A 101 34.24 2.56 -13.95
N LEU A 102 33.10 2.76 -13.26
CA LEU A 102 32.98 3.61 -12.07
C LEU A 102 33.65 2.99 -10.83
N LYS A 103 33.45 1.69 -10.58
CA LYS A 103 34.11 0.98 -9.46
C LYS A 103 35.64 0.90 -9.64
N GLY A 104 36.12 0.72 -10.87
CA GLY A 104 37.54 0.54 -11.20
C GLY A 104 38.47 1.74 -10.95
N LYS A 105 37.96 2.87 -10.42
CA LYS A 105 38.78 4.03 -10.03
C LYS A 105 39.13 4.07 -8.53
N GLY A 106 38.58 3.17 -7.73
CA GLY A 106 39.14 2.82 -6.42
C GLY A 106 40.36 1.90 -6.57
N LYS A 107 41.27 1.88 -5.57
CA LYS A 107 42.46 0.99 -5.58
C LYS A 107 42.07 -0.46 -5.90
N ALA A 108 42.68 -1.03 -6.93
CA ALA A 108 42.61 -2.46 -7.18
C ALA A 108 43.17 -3.24 -5.98
N VAL A 109 42.35 -4.14 -5.44
CA VAL A 109 42.80 -5.27 -4.63
C VAL A 109 42.57 -6.49 -5.50
N GLU A 110 43.65 -7.03 -6.09
CA GLU A 110 43.59 -8.22 -6.92
C GLU A 110 43.25 -9.43 -6.04
N GLY A 111 42.03 -9.97 -6.14
CA GLY A 111 41.63 -11.05 -5.25
C GLY A 111 40.18 -11.54 -5.26
N ASP A 112 39.38 -11.32 -6.31
CA ASP A 112 38.06 -11.98 -6.41
C ASP A 112 37.48 -12.11 -7.85
N GLU A 113 38.33 -12.47 -8.84
CA GLU A 113 37.83 -12.92 -10.16
C GLU A 113 37.40 -14.39 -10.11
N ALA A 114 36.31 -14.69 -9.39
CA ALA A 114 35.87 -16.07 -9.15
C ALA A 114 34.36 -16.34 -9.20
N ASP A 115 33.48 -15.36 -9.36
CA ASP A 115 32.06 -15.62 -9.71
C ASP A 115 31.41 -14.53 -10.57
N LEU A 116 31.70 -14.56 -11.88
CA LEU A 116 30.88 -13.90 -12.91
C LEU A 116 29.97 -14.92 -13.60
N GLY A 117 29.32 -15.78 -12.81
CA GLY A 117 28.17 -16.55 -13.27
C GLY A 117 27.04 -15.62 -13.72
N ALA A 118 26.80 -15.52 -15.03
CA ALA A 118 25.67 -14.80 -15.60
C ALA A 118 24.35 -15.56 -15.35
N GLY A 119 23.90 -15.58 -14.10
CA GLY A 119 22.56 -16.05 -13.73
C GLY A 119 21.47 -15.16 -14.34
N GLU A 120 20.26 -15.71 -14.48
CA GLU A 120 19.09 -15.02 -15.05
C GLU A 120 18.48 -13.96 -14.09
N GLU A 121 19.32 -13.21 -13.36
CA GLU A 121 18.88 -12.28 -12.32
C GLU A 121 18.36 -10.93 -12.87
N ASP A 122 17.06 -10.72 -12.63
CA ASP A 122 16.34 -9.45 -12.65
C ASP A 122 16.23 -8.67 -13.98
N ASN A 123 15.66 -9.31 -15.01
CA ASN A 123 15.12 -8.59 -16.18
C ASN A 123 13.81 -7.80 -15.86
N GLY A 124 13.54 -7.45 -14.61
CA GLY A 124 12.33 -6.75 -14.17
C GLY A 124 12.23 -5.30 -14.66
N LEU A 125 10.99 -4.79 -14.63
CA LEU A 125 10.56 -3.43 -14.97
C LEU A 125 11.33 -2.34 -14.20
N LEU A 126 11.34 -1.14 -14.77
CA LEU A 126 11.87 0.06 -14.15
C LEU A 126 10.82 1.18 -14.17
N TYR A 127 10.66 1.86 -13.04
CA TYR A 127 9.67 2.92 -12.85
C TYR A 127 10.32 4.28 -13.06
N VAL A 128 9.66 5.17 -13.80
CA VAL A 128 10.13 6.53 -14.06
C VAL A 128 9.17 7.54 -13.45
N MET A 129 9.71 8.46 -12.64
CA MET A 129 9.01 9.66 -12.15
C MET A 129 9.60 10.87 -12.87
N SER A 130 8.80 11.54 -13.69
CA SER A 130 9.19 12.79 -14.37
C SER A 130 8.53 13.99 -13.71
N LEU A 131 9.30 15.05 -13.54
CA LEU A 131 8.85 16.40 -13.20
C LEU A 131 9.06 17.29 -14.43
N VAL A 132 7.99 17.87 -14.99
CA VAL A 132 8.08 18.90 -16.02
C VAL A 132 7.76 20.27 -15.42
N ARG A 133 8.52 21.30 -15.81
CA ARG A 133 8.28 22.70 -15.44
C ARG A 133 8.36 23.62 -16.65
N THR A 134 7.46 24.60 -16.68
CA THR A 134 7.36 25.64 -17.72
C THR A 134 7.66 27.00 -17.11
N LYS A 135 8.84 27.58 -17.39
CA LYS A 135 9.16 28.97 -17.02
C LYS A 135 8.90 29.88 -18.22
N LYS A 136 8.06 30.90 -18.07
CA LYS A 136 7.85 31.93 -19.11
C LYS A 136 9.08 32.83 -19.21
N ASP A 137 9.58 33.04 -20.41
CA ASP A 137 10.80 33.79 -20.71
C ASP A 137 10.66 34.48 -22.07
N ALA A 138 10.58 35.81 -22.04
CA ALA A 138 10.41 36.63 -23.24
C ALA A 138 11.67 36.79 -24.10
N SER A 139 12.83 36.32 -23.62
CA SER A 139 14.08 36.29 -24.42
C SER A 139 14.13 35.13 -25.43
N VAL A 140 13.29 34.11 -25.23
CA VAL A 140 13.28 32.87 -26.02
C VAL A 140 12.21 32.93 -27.12
N ARG A 141 12.52 32.41 -28.31
CA ARG A 141 11.65 32.41 -29.51
C ARG A 141 10.18 31.98 -29.28
N ARG A 142 9.89 31.13 -28.28
CA ARG A 142 8.53 30.64 -27.93
C ARG A 142 7.89 31.38 -26.73
N GLY A 143 8.59 32.30 -26.08
CA GLY A 143 8.11 32.98 -24.86
C GLY A 143 8.12 32.12 -23.58
N ALA A 144 8.61 30.89 -23.65
CA ALA A 144 8.74 29.98 -22.51
C ALA A 144 9.81 28.90 -22.75
N LEU A 145 10.40 28.44 -21.64
CA LEU A 145 11.28 27.27 -21.53
C LEU A 145 10.51 26.14 -20.86
N VAL A 146 10.38 25.00 -21.54
CA VAL A 146 9.79 23.77 -20.98
C VAL A 146 10.90 22.73 -20.82
N LYS A 147 11.13 22.28 -19.60
CA LYS A 147 12.15 21.28 -19.26
C LYS A 147 11.58 20.22 -18.31
N ALA A 148 11.97 18.98 -18.51
CA ALA A 148 11.61 17.86 -17.66
C ALA A 148 12.84 17.13 -17.13
N LEU A 149 12.82 16.77 -15.84
CA LEU A 149 13.85 16.00 -15.16
C LEU A 149 13.18 14.76 -14.56
N ALA A 150 13.76 13.58 -14.79
CA ALA A 150 13.20 12.32 -14.35
C ALA A 150 14.22 11.41 -13.66
N VAL A 151 13.71 10.58 -12.75
CA VAL A 151 14.45 9.54 -12.02
C VAL A 151 13.91 8.17 -12.42
N VAL A 152 14.82 7.26 -12.82
CA VAL A 152 14.53 5.86 -13.17
C VAL A 152 14.98 4.96 -12.03
N THR A 153 14.10 4.09 -11.52
CA THR A 153 14.36 3.29 -10.32
C THR A 153 13.69 1.92 -10.33
N ARG A 154 14.22 0.98 -9.53
CA ARG A 154 13.57 -0.30 -9.18
C ARG A 154 12.67 -0.21 -7.95
N ASN A 155 12.69 0.92 -7.24
CA ASN A 155 11.85 1.15 -6.06
C ASN A 155 10.42 1.52 -6.52
N PRO A 156 9.38 0.74 -6.20
CA PRO A 156 8.01 1.05 -6.61
C PRO A 156 7.49 2.33 -5.94
N TYR A 157 8.03 2.73 -4.79
CA TYR A 157 7.59 3.92 -4.05
C TYR A 157 8.30 5.20 -4.52
N ILE A 158 8.06 5.53 -5.79
CA ILE A 158 8.73 6.59 -6.57
C ILE A 158 8.56 8.03 -6.04
N GLN A 159 7.62 8.29 -5.12
CA GLN A 159 7.33 9.65 -4.65
C GLN A 159 8.38 10.23 -3.69
N ILE A 160 9.24 9.40 -3.07
CA ILE A 160 10.35 9.87 -2.23
C ILE A 160 11.35 10.77 -2.98
N PHE A 161 11.40 10.64 -4.31
CA PHE A 161 12.28 11.42 -5.17
C PHE A 161 11.71 12.81 -5.51
N LYS A 162 10.42 13.08 -5.26
CA LYS A 162 9.77 14.36 -5.63
C LYS A 162 10.48 15.59 -5.07
N PRO A 163 10.86 15.68 -3.77
CA PRO A 163 11.53 16.87 -3.24
C PRO A 163 12.91 17.11 -3.88
N ALA A 164 13.66 16.04 -4.13
CA ALA A 164 14.98 16.13 -4.77
C ALA A 164 14.88 16.57 -6.24
N LEU A 165 13.92 16.02 -6.99
CA LEU A 165 13.61 16.45 -8.36
C LEU A 165 13.25 17.94 -8.44
N LEU A 166 12.44 18.44 -7.49
CA LEU A 166 12.06 19.85 -7.42
C LEU A 166 13.27 20.77 -7.24
N PHE A 167 14.17 20.47 -6.29
CA PHE A 167 15.40 21.25 -6.09
C PHE A 167 16.36 21.14 -7.28
N ALA A 168 16.58 19.94 -7.83
CA ALA A 168 17.55 19.73 -8.90
C ALA A 168 17.11 20.32 -10.25
N LEU A 169 15.82 20.25 -10.60
CA LEU A 169 15.34 20.94 -11.80
C LEU A 169 15.41 22.46 -11.64
N GLU A 170 15.20 22.99 -10.43
CA GLU A 170 15.35 24.42 -10.17
C GLU A 170 16.80 24.90 -10.27
N ASP A 171 17.76 24.13 -9.75
CA ASP A 171 19.20 24.38 -9.94
C ASP A 171 19.58 24.28 -11.44
N TYR A 172 19.08 23.28 -12.18
CA TYR A 172 19.32 23.18 -13.63
C TYR A 172 18.73 24.33 -14.45
N PHE A 173 17.65 24.98 -13.98
CA PHE A 173 17.15 26.21 -14.61
C PHE A 173 18.06 27.42 -14.36
N ASN A 174 18.83 27.44 -13.28
CA ASN A 174 19.74 28.52 -12.94
C ASN A 174 21.15 28.28 -13.52
N ASN A 175 21.60 27.03 -13.47
CA ASN A 175 22.93 26.53 -13.85
C ASN A 175 22.81 25.30 -14.78
N PRO A 176 22.42 25.46 -16.06
CA PRO A 176 22.20 24.33 -16.96
C PRO A 176 23.51 23.58 -17.25
N SER A 177 23.73 22.47 -16.53
CA SER A 177 24.96 21.67 -16.59
C SER A 177 24.71 20.21 -16.23
N LEU A 178 25.53 19.31 -16.79
CA LEU A 178 25.47 17.87 -16.48
C LEU A 178 25.80 17.57 -15.01
N SER A 179 26.55 18.45 -14.32
CA SER A 179 26.86 18.29 -12.89
C SER A 179 25.64 18.32 -11.99
N VAL A 180 24.54 18.96 -12.39
CA VAL A 180 23.28 18.92 -11.61
C VAL A 180 22.69 17.51 -11.64
N LEU A 181 22.80 16.80 -12.77
CA LEU A 181 22.31 15.42 -12.90
C LEU A 181 23.21 14.43 -12.15
N SER A 182 24.54 14.59 -12.20
CA SER A 182 25.45 13.75 -11.40
C SER A 182 25.25 13.98 -9.92
N ASN A 183 25.20 15.24 -9.47
CA ASN A 183 24.94 15.57 -8.07
C ASN A 183 23.61 14.99 -7.59
N LEU A 184 22.55 15.04 -8.39
CA LEU A 184 21.26 14.41 -8.04
C LEU A 184 21.39 12.89 -7.93
N TYR A 185 22.01 12.23 -8.92
CA TYR A 185 22.21 10.78 -8.93
C TYR A 185 23.00 10.30 -7.72
N ASP A 186 24.13 10.94 -7.44
CA ASP A 186 25.00 10.60 -6.31
C ASP A 186 24.29 10.91 -4.97
N SER A 187 23.58 12.03 -4.87
CA SER A 187 22.78 12.38 -3.67
C SER A 187 21.69 11.34 -3.39
N LEU A 188 20.95 10.90 -4.41
CA LEU A 188 19.88 9.91 -4.26
C LEU A 188 20.42 8.50 -3.97
N ASN A 189 21.55 8.13 -4.57
CA ASN A 189 22.20 6.85 -4.30
C ASN A 189 22.96 6.83 -2.95
N SER A 190 23.27 8.00 -2.37
CA SER A 190 23.81 8.12 -1.01
C SER A 190 22.76 8.03 0.12
N MET A 191 21.46 7.85 -0.22
CA MET A 191 20.39 7.73 0.78
C MET A 191 20.58 6.47 1.65
N ASP A 192 20.77 6.67 2.96
CA ASP A 192 20.91 5.56 3.90
C ASP A 192 19.57 4.82 4.10
N THR A 193 19.56 3.54 3.79
CA THR A 193 18.47 2.59 4.04
C THR A 193 18.95 1.32 4.75
N SER A 194 20.14 1.35 5.36
CA SER A 194 20.73 0.19 6.05
C SER A 194 19.85 -0.32 7.21
N GLY A 195 19.26 0.60 7.98
CA GLY A 195 18.32 0.30 9.06
C GLY A 195 16.87 -0.01 8.63
N LEU A 196 16.59 -0.23 7.33
CA LEU A 196 15.24 -0.52 6.83
C LEU A 196 14.78 -1.91 7.33
N PRO A 197 13.66 -2.04 8.05
CA PRO A 197 13.23 -3.32 8.62
C PRO A 197 12.68 -4.27 7.55
N SER A 198 13.16 -5.51 7.55
CA SER A 198 12.62 -6.57 6.70
C SER A 198 11.31 -7.13 7.27
N LEU A 199 10.17 -6.66 6.74
CA LEU A 199 8.83 -7.14 7.10
C LEU A 199 8.36 -8.28 6.17
N THR A 200 7.82 -9.34 6.77
CA THR A 200 7.18 -10.46 6.06
C THR A 200 5.85 -10.02 5.43
N ARG A 201 5.24 -10.90 4.61
CA ARG A 201 3.92 -10.63 4.01
C ARG A 201 2.85 -10.34 5.06
N ASP A 202 2.78 -11.17 6.09
CA ASP A 202 1.72 -11.13 7.09
C ASP A 202 1.93 -9.96 8.07
N GLU A 203 3.18 -9.59 8.36
CA GLU A 203 3.51 -8.37 9.12
C GLU A 203 3.04 -7.10 8.40
N ARG A 204 3.18 -7.04 7.06
CA ARG A 204 2.65 -5.91 6.27
C ARG A 204 1.14 -5.88 6.25
N LEU A 205 0.45 -7.03 6.29
CA LEU A 205 -1.02 -7.09 6.41
C LEU A 205 -1.50 -6.62 7.79
N VAL A 206 -0.86 -7.06 8.88
CA VAL A 206 -1.15 -6.60 10.25
C VAL A 206 -0.92 -5.11 10.40
N LEU A 207 0.22 -4.59 9.91
CA LEU A 207 0.56 -3.17 9.99
C LEU A 207 -0.40 -2.32 9.15
N ARG A 208 -0.69 -2.71 7.90
CA ARG A 208 -1.65 -2.03 7.00
C ARG A 208 -3.07 -1.94 7.57
N SER A 209 -3.49 -2.93 8.35
CA SER A 209 -4.83 -3.02 8.93
C SER A 209 -4.92 -2.51 10.37
N SER A 210 -3.91 -1.76 10.82
CA SER A 210 -3.88 -1.10 12.13
C SER A 210 -3.57 0.40 11.98
N GLU A 211 -4.04 1.19 12.92
CA GLU A 211 -3.60 2.59 13.09
C GLU A 211 -2.51 2.73 14.18
N ARG A 212 -2.11 1.60 14.79
CA ARG A 212 -1.13 1.54 15.87
C ARG A 212 0.29 1.78 15.35
N LYS A 213 0.84 2.92 15.74
CA LYS A 213 2.18 3.43 15.39
C LYS A 213 3.35 2.69 16.05
N ASP A 214 3.06 1.69 16.89
CA ASP A 214 4.01 0.97 17.73
C ASP A 214 4.13 -0.53 17.43
N LEU A 215 3.48 -1.05 16.37
CA LEU A 215 3.60 -2.46 15.99
C LEU A 215 4.94 -2.73 15.32
N PHE A 216 5.59 -3.85 15.65
CA PHE A 216 6.89 -4.25 15.13
C PHE A 216 8.07 -3.29 15.40
N GLU A 217 8.00 -2.51 16.48
CA GLU A 217 9.06 -1.56 16.88
C GLU A 217 10.42 -2.23 17.10
N GLU A 218 10.42 -3.48 17.56
CA GLU A 218 11.61 -4.30 17.78
C GLU A 218 12.37 -4.62 16.48
N LYS A 219 11.69 -4.70 15.33
CA LYS A 219 12.33 -4.92 14.03
C LYS A 219 13.10 -3.71 13.53
N PHE A 220 12.65 -2.49 13.83
CA PHE A 220 13.41 -1.27 13.55
C PHE A 220 14.68 -1.19 14.41
N VAL A 221 14.60 -1.59 15.69
CA VAL A 221 15.76 -1.64 16.58
C VAL A 221 16.75 -2.72 16.13
N ALA A 222 16.27 -3.91 15.74
CA ALA A 222 17.11 -4.99 15.23
C ALA A 222 17.82 -4.62 13.91
N ALA A 223 17.11 -4.01 12.96
CA ALA A 223 17.70 -3.57 11.69
C ALA A 223 18.76 -2.46 11.90
N ALA A 224 18.49 -1.48 12.76
CA ALA A 224 19.46 -0.45 13.12
C ALA A 224 20.69 -1.02 13.86
N ALA A 225 20.52 -2.07 14.67
CA ALA A 225 21.62 -2.75 15.35
C ALA A 225 22.48 -3.57 14.37
N ALA A 226 21.87 -4.28 13.41
CA ALA A 226 22.58 -5.01 12.36
C ALA A 226 23.41 -4.06 11.48
N ALA A 227 22.80 -2.99 10.96
CA ALA A 227 23.49 -1.95 10.20
C ALA A 227 24.68 -1.32 10.97
N SER A 228 24.55 -1.17 12.29
CA SER A 228 25.63 -0.66 13.16
C SER A 228 26.76 -1.68 13.36
N ALA A 229 26.50 -2.98 13.21
CA ALA A 229 27.49 -4.05 13.32
C ALA A 229 28.30 -4.23 12.03
N ASP A 230 27.63 -4.16 10.86
CA ASP A 230 28.30 -4.28 9.56
C ASP A 230 29.37 -3.18 9.37
N LEU A 231 29.02 -1.93 9.73
CA LEU A 231 29.94 -0.78 9.73
C LEU A 231 31.11 -0.94 10.73
N ALA A 232 30.95 -1.74 11.78
CA ALA A 232 32.00 -2.00 12.76
C ALA A 232 33.00 -3.08 12.27
N ASP A 233 32.58 -4.01 11.42
CA ASP A 233 33.48 -5.03 10.86
C ASP A 233 34.29 -4.47 9.68
N GLU A 234 33.67 -3.67 8.78
CA GLU A 234 34.41 -2.93 7.73
C GLU A 234 35.52 -2.03 8.31
N SER A 235 35.24 -1.34 9.42
CA SER A 235 36.22 -0.49 10.11
C SER A 235 37.21 -1.27 11.00
N GLY A 236 36.95 -2.55 11.26
CA GLY A 236 37.83 -3.47 12.01
C GLY A 236 38.93 -4.12 11.17
N GLY A 237 38.94 -3.92 9.85
CA GLY A 237 39.73 -4.62 8.82
C GLY A 237 41.26 -4.51 8.84
N VAL A 238 41.91 -4.31 9.99
CA VAL A 238 43.39 -4.39 10.14
C VAL A 238 43.77 -5.37 11.25
N ARG A 239 43.75 -6.67 10.93
CA ARG A 239 44.31 -7.72 11.79
C ARG A 239 45.36 -8.56 11.06
N SER A 240 46.40 -8.93 11.79
CA SER A 240 47.68 -9.37 11.22
C SER A 240 47.66 -10.78 10.66
N SER A 241 48.29 -10.95 9.50
CA SER A 241 48.39 -12.24 8.80
C SER A 241 49.24 -13.25 9.58
N LYS A 242 48.60 -14.13 10.36
CA LYS A 242 49.24 -15.33 10.96
C LYS A 242 49.07 -16.56 10.05
N ARG A 243 49.84 -16.52 8.95
CA ARG A 243 50.24 -17.63 8.08
C ARG A 243 50.22 -19.00 8.80
N ARG A 244 49.20 -19.82 8.54
CA ARG A 244 49.21 -21.27 8.81
C ARG A 244 49.36 -22.02 7.48
N THR A 245 50.47 -22.72 7.32
CA THR A 245 50.70 -23.62 6.18
C THR A 245 50.05 -24.97 6.45
N ALA A 246 49.20 -25.45 5.54
CA ALA A 246 48.72 -26.82 5.51
C ALA A 246 48.68 -27.31 4.06
N SER A 247 49.50 -28.31 3.74
CA SER A 247 49.43 -29.03 2.48
C SER A 247 48.23 -29.98 2.52
N GLY A 248 47.38 -29.94 1.50
CA GLY A 248 46.26 -30.90 1.39
C GLY A 248 46.73 -32.29 0.95
N ASN A 249 45.92 -33.31 1.25
CA ASN A 249 45.68 -34.40 0.30
C ASN A 249 44.25 -34.96 0.47
N ARG A 250 43.84 -35.77 -0.51
CA ARG A 250 42.51 -36.37 -0.71
C ARG A 250 42.22 -37.52 0.25
N GLY A 251 40.94 -37.86 0.46
CA GLY A 251 40.56 -39.22 0.89
C GLY A 251 39.18 -39.39 1.54
N SER A 252 38.22 -39.91 0.77
CA SER A 252 37.16 -40.88 1.14
C SER A 252 36.71 -41.08 2.61
N ALA A 253 35.37 -41.04 2.81
CA ALA A 253 34.62 -41.65 3.91
C ALA A 253 34.47 -43.20 3.71
N PRO A 254 33.76 -44.00 4.56
CA PRO A 254 32.90 -43.66 5.71
C PRO A 254 33.00 -44.63 6.94
N THR A 255 31.95 -44.60 7.80
CA THR A 255 31.40 -45.67 8.69
C THR A 255 32.05 -46.06 10.04
N ASP A 256 31.18 -45.98 11.08
CA ASP A 256 30.91 -46.96 12.17
C ASP A 256 31.74 -47.10 13.47
N ALA A 257 31.02 -47.64 14.47
CA ALA A 257 31.43 -48.29 15.74
C ALA A 257 31.78 -47.45 17.00
N VAL A 258 30.73 -47.20 17.80
CA VAL A 258 30.66 -47.14 19.30
C VAL A 258 30.87 -48.57 19.89
N PRO A 259 31.23 -48.86 21.18
CA PRO A 259 31.33 -48.02 22.41
C PRO A 259 32.63 -48.16 23.28
N GLY A 260 32.69 -47.37 24.36
CA GLY A 260 33.30 -47.75 25.66
C GLY A 260 34.53 -46.95 26.09
N HIS A 261 34.83 -46.80 27.40
CA HIS A 261 34.04 -46.99 28.63
C HIS A 261 34.81 -46.33 29.81
N ASP A 262 34.17 -46.22 30.98
CA ASP A 262 34.75 -46.07 32.35
C ASP A 262 35.35 -44.74 32.88
N GLU A 263 35.00 -44.51 34.16
CA GLU A 263 35.56 -43.67 35.25
C GLU A 263 35.90 -42.19 34.99
N GLU A 264 35.24 -41.23 35.66
CA GLU A 264 35.39 -40.84 37.08
C GLU A 264 36.80 -40.38 37.49
N VAL A 265 36.90 -39.13 37.95
CA VAL A 265 37.40 -38.75 39.30
C VAL A 265 36.97 -37.31 39.59
N LEU A 266 36.69 -37.02 40.86
CA LEU A 266 36.18 -35.73 41.35
C LEU A 266 37.27 -34.69 41.63
N SER A 267 36.79 -33.44 41.77
CA SER A 267 37.09 -32.49 42.86
C SER A 267 37.98 -31.26 42.62
N SER A 268 37.37 -30.09 42.90
CA SER A 268 38.00 -28.89 43.52
C SER A 268 39.01 -28.10 42.66
N SER A 269 39.42 -26.87 42.99
CA SER A 269 39.20 -26.03 44.19
C SER A 269 38.97 -24.55 43.86
N ARG A 270 38.21 -23.84 44.70
CA ARG A 270 38.29 -22.37 44.88
C ARG A 270 39.45 -22.06 45.86
N PRO A 271 40.13 -20.90 45.74
CA PRO A 271 39.74 -19.67 46.47
C PRO A 271 39.67 -18.44 45.51
N ALA A 272 39.12 -17.25 45.80
CA ALA A 272 39.02 -16.40 47.01
C ALA A 272 40.34 -15.70 47.41
N SER A 273 40.40 -14.47 47.97
CA SER A 273 39.48 -13.31 48.00
C SER A 273 40.13 -12.13 48.77
N THR A 274 40.10 -10.90 48.23
CA THR A 274 40.22 -9.56 48.90
C THR A 274 40.09 -8.51 47.79
N ASP A 275 39.29 -7.44 47.81
CA ASP A 275 38.83 -6.50 48.86
C ASP A 275 39.82 -5.36 49.21
N GLY A 276 39.30 -4.15 49.40
CA GLY A 276 40.05 -2.90 49.60
C GLY A 276 39.43 -1.68 48.90
N GLY A 277 38.52 -0.97 49.58
CA GLY A 277 37.89 0.28 49.10
C GLY A 277 38.58 1.58 49.58
N GLY A 278 38.26 2.70 48.94
CA GLY A 278 38.74 4.06 49.31
C GLY A 278 37.89 5.16 48.66
N GLN A 279 37.78 6.35 49.28
CA GLN A 279 36.71 7.31 48.97
C GLN A 279 37.11 8.81 49.19
N LEU A 280 36.37 9.72 48.53
CA LEU A 280 36.13 11.17 48.85
C LEU A 280 37.09 12.29 48.36
N ARG A 281 36.44 13.41 47.93
CA ARG A 281 36.88 14.82 47.75
C ARG A 281 37.94 15.12 46.66
N GLY A 282 38.00 16.34 46.06
CA GLY A 282 37.11 17.53 46.18
C GLY A 282 37.55 18.75 45.32
N ILE A 283 36.60 19.63 44.98
CA ILE A 283 36.67 20.95 44.26
C ILE A 283 37.52 22.03 45.00
N PRO A 284 37.93 23.22 44.43
CA PRO A 284 37.19 24.09 43.46
C PRO A 284 37.99 25.00 42.44
N SER A 285 37.26 25.87 41.70
CA SER A 285 37.64 27.24 41.21
C SER A 285 38.65 27.43 40.04
N SER A 286 38.67 28.53 39.25
CA SER A 286 37.78 29.73 39.10
C SER A 286 38.03 30.55 37.80
N ASP A 287 36.97 31.18 37.28
CA ASP A 287 36.80 32.48 36.57
C ASP A 287 37.92 33.25 35.84
N SER A 288 37.61 33.79 34.64
CA SER A 288 37.81 35.19 34.14
C SER A 288 37.81 35.28 32.61
N LEU A 289 37.45 36.38 31.90
CA LEU A 289 36.53 37.52 32.12
C LEU A 289 36.19 38.14 30.73
N ALA A 290 35.35 39.19 30.63
CA ALA A 290 34.74 39.66 29.36
C ALA A 290 35.07 41.13 28.96
N SER A 291 34.31 41.66 27.98
CA SER A 291 34.34 43.02 27.36
C SER A 291 35.29 43.20 26.15
N ALA A 292 35.06 44.15 25.21
CA ALA A 292 34.09 45.26 25.17
C ALA A 292 33.44 45.48 23.78
N SER A 293 32.48 46.40 23.70
CA SER A 293 31.69 46.81 22.52
C SER A 293 31.83 48.33 22.23
N LEU A 294 31.07 48.87 21.25
CA LEU A 294 30.80 50.27 20.82
C LEU A 294 31.13 50.51 19.31
N ASP A 295 30.45 51.37 18.52
CA ASP A 295 29.05 51.86 18.50
C ASP A 295 28.75 52.62 17.17
N SER A 296 27.48 52.84 16.82
CA SER A 296 26.92 53.91 15.94
C SER A 296 27.28 53.95 14.42
N ALA A 297 26.55 54.64 13.52
CA ALA A 297 25.12 55.02 13.44
C ALA A 297 24.74 55.65 12.06
N HIS A 298 23.44 55.88 11.84
CA HIS A 298 22.77 56.82 10.89
C HIS A 298 22.49 56.48 9.41
N SER A 299 21.21 56.65 9.04
CA SER A 299 20.67 56.89 7.69
C SER A 299 20.58 58.40 7.39
N PRO A 300 20.17 58.84 6.17
CA PRO A 300 18.76 59.26 6.02
C PRO A 300 18.14 58.97 4.62
N SER A 301 16.87 59.36 4.46
CA SER A 301 16.03 59.18 3.26
C SER A 301 15.73 60.48 2.50
N ILE A 302 15.40 60.38 1.21
CA ILE A 302 14.73 61.41 0.40
C ILE A 302 13.67 60.70 -0.47
N GLY A 303 12.56 61.38 -0.79
CA GLY A 303 11.54 60.91 -1.74
C GLY A 303 10.79 62.06 -2.42
N THR A 304 10.10 61.76 -3.51
CA THR A 304 9.30 62.71 -4.33
C THR A 304 8.05 62.04 -4.91
N SER A 305 7.07 62.84 -5.35
CA SER A 305 5.67 62.42 -5.60
C SER A 305 5.15 62.79 -7.01
N ALA A 306 3.83 62.62 -7.24
CA ALA A 306 3.01 62.88 -8.45
C ALA A 306 2.84 61.65 -9.38
N ALA A 307 1.65 61.18 -9.81
CA ALA A 307 0.36 61.78 -10.29
C ALA A 307 0.36 62.06 -11.81
N ALA A 308 -0.72 61.88 -12.61
CA ALA A 308 -2.06 61.28 -12.42
C ALA A 308 -2.70 60.95 -13.81
N SER A 309 -4.03 61.04 -13.97
CA SER A 309 -4.87 60.70 -15.16
C SER A 309 -5.07 59.19 -15.40
N ARG A 310 -6.27 58.60 -15.58
CA ARG A 310 -7.68 59.07 -15.75
C ARG A 310 -8.08 59.76 -17.07
N ASP A 311 -9.31 59.60 -17.58
CA ASP A 311 -10.41 58.69 -17.16
C ASP A 311 -10.39 57.37 -17.99
N ASP A 312 -11.29 56.92 -18.89
CA ASP A 312 -12.63 57.35 -19.37
C ASP A 312 -13.41 56.10 -19.90
N LEU A 313 -14.56 56.26 -20.59
CA LEU A 313 -15.68 55.29 -20.59
C LEU A 313 -16.25 54.87 -21.96
N SER A 314 -17.16 53.87 -21.90
CA SER A 314 -18.28 53.57 -22.82
C SER A 314 -18.12 52.37 -23.78
N LEU A 315 -19.17 51.60 -24.14
CA LEU A 315 -20.40 51.09 -23.48
C LEU A 315 -21.19 50.25 -24.52
N HIS A 316 -22.22 49.50 -24.08
CA HIS A 316 -23.13 48.62 -24.87
C HIS A 316 -22.59 47.21 -25.21
N GLY A 317 -23.40 46.14 -25.14
CA GLY A 317 -24.77 46.07 -24.57
C GLY A 317 -25.52 44.75 -24.84
N GLY A 318 -25.90 44.03 -23.79
CA GLY A 318 -26.65 42.75 -23.81
C GLY A 318 -26.09 41.81 -22.73
N ARG A 319 -26.80 41.34 -21.68
CA ARG A 319 -28.19 40.84 -21.54
C ARG A 319 -28.44 39.65 -22.48
N SER A 320 -28.79 38.44 -22.02
CA SER A 320 -29.07 37.93 -20.65
C SER A 320 -28.95 36.38 -20.68
N SER A 321 -28.82 35.58 -19.60
CA SER A 321 -29.03 35.79 -18.15
C SER A 321 -27.95 35.04 -17.32
N ARG A 322 -28.32 34.32 -16.24
CA ARG A 322 -27.47 33.44 -15.40
C ARG A 322 -28.28 32.22 -14.93
N ALA A 323 -27.59 31.09 -14.69
CA ALA A 323 -27.98 30.04 -13.75
C ALA A 323 -26.71 29.53 -13.06
N ASN A 324 -26.78 29.14 -11.79
CA ASN A 324 -25.60 28.98 -10.95
C ASN A 324 -24.98 27.57 -11.05
N THR A 325 -23.67 27.52 -11.30
CA THR A 325 -22.78 26.49 -10.73
C THR A 325 -21.99 27.14 -9.59
N ILE A 326 -21.77 26.41 -8.50
CA ILE A 326 -20.93 26.89 -7.38
C ILE A 326 -19.62 26.10 -7.39
N SER A 327 -18.54 26.79 -7.72
CA SER A 327 -17.18 26.26 -7.67
C SER A 327 -16.58 26.59 -6.30
N SER A 328 -15.95 25.60 -5.66
CA SER A 328 -15.03 25.84 -4.54
C SER A 328 -13.73 25.12 -4.87
N MET A 329 -12.67 25.88 -5.11
CA MET A 329 -11.33 25.33 -5.26
C MET A 329 -10.61 25.30 -3.91
N ASP A 330 -9.51 24.54 -3.90
CA ASP A 330 -8.48 24.52 -2.87
C ASP A 330 -7.84 25.90 -2.66
N ASP A 331 -7.29 26.15 -1.47
CA ASP A 331 -6.39 27.28 -1.23
C ASP A 331 -5.44 27.00 -0.06
N GLY A 332 -4.18 27.39 -0.21
CA GLY A 332 -3.16 27.05 0.78
C GLY A 332 -1.75 27.58 0.50
N ARG A 333 -1.47 28.81 0.97
CA ARG A 333 -0.11 29.17 1.47
C ARG A 333 -0.04 30.44 2.31
N SER A 334 0.68 30.32 3.44
CA SER A 334 1.52 31.33 4.12
C SER A 334 1.15 32.83 3.97
N GLY A 335 0.51 33.40 4.99
CA GLY A 335 0.16 34.82 5.07
C GLY A 335 1.28 35.78 5.52
N TRP A 336 0.90 37.00 5.93
CA TRP A 336 1.65 37.91 6.82
C TRP A 336 0.76 39.07 7.32
N SER A 337 1.16 39.65 8.47
CA SER A 337 0.83 41.00 9.00
C SER A 337 -0.64 41.48 9.16
N HIS A 338 -0.98 41.98 10.35
CA HIS A 338 -2.16 42.78 10.65
C HIS A 338 -1.85 43.88 11.66
N SER A 339 -2.42 45.08 11.48
CA SER A 339 -2.25 46.22 12.41
C SER A 339 -3.37 47.27 12.28
N TYR A 340 -4.28 47.29 13.28
CA TYR A 340 -5.08 48.43 13.82
C TYR A 340 -6.07 49.20 12.89
N ALA A 341 -7.16 49.86 13.32
CA ALA A 341 -8.14 49.81 14.46
C ALA A 341 -9.28 50.84 14.13
N SER A 342 -10.27 51.29 14.93
CA SER A 342 -10.74 51.06 16.31
C SER A 342 -12.19 51.57 16.51
N ALA A 343 -13.08 50.84 17.19
CA ALA A 343 -14.36 51.33 17.78
C ALA A 343 -14.90 50.25 18.77
N VAL A 344 -14.99 50.36 20.11
CA VAL A 344 -15.41 51.40 21.11
C VAL A 344 -16.90 51.23 21.57
N PRO A 345 -17.16 50.83 22.83
CA PRO A 345 -18.51 50.56 23.38
C PRO A 345 -18.93 51.43 24.61
N PRO A 346 -20.21 51.34 25.05
CA PRO A 346 -20.63 51.54 26.47
C PRO A 346 -21.79 50.60 26.92
N PRO A 347 -22.37 50.69 28.15
CA PRO A 347 -21.83 50.76 29.52
C PRO A 347 -22.44 49.66 30.48
N PRO A 348 -22.11 49.57 31.81
CA PRO A 348 -22.38 48.36 32.63
C PRO A 348 -23.12 48.52 34.01
N LEU A 349 -23.54 47.36 34.59
CA LEU A 349 -23.87 47.04 36.02
C LEU A 349 -25.20 47.61 36.63
N PRO A 350 -25.74 47.14 37.81
CA PRO A 350 -25.16 46.25 38.86
C PRO A 350 -26.03 45.13 39.54
N ASN A 351 -25.40 43.98 39.82
CA ASN A 351 -25.26 43.25 41.12
C ASN A 351 -26.44 42.82 42.06
N ARG A 352 -26.38 41.54 42.55
CA ARG A 352 -26.42 41.07 43.99
C ARG A 352 -27.57 40.19 44.54
N GLN A 353 -27.27 38.90 44.82
CA GLN A 353 -27.62 38.04 46.01
C GLN A 353 -27.25 36.56 45.70
N SER A 354 -26.34 35.85 46.40
CA SER A 354 -26.50 35.06 47.67
C SER A 354 -27.68 34.06 47.67
N SER A 355 -27.59 32.78 48.07
CA SER A 355 -26.53 31.92 48.69
C SER A 355 -27.04 30.45 48.70
N GLY A 356 -26.29 29.36 48.92
CA GLY A 356 -24.85 29.12 49.17
C GLY A 356 -24.58 27.68 49.70
N ALA A 357 -23.30 27.28 49.77
CA ALA A 357 -22.75 26.03 50.37
C ALA A 357 -23.10 24.66 49.74
N ALA A 358 -22.32 23.57 49.91
CA ALA A 358 -20.85 23.40 49.97
C ALA A 358 -20.44 21.91 50.04
N THR A 359 -19.69 21.38 49.06
CA THR A 359 -18.81 20.19 49.27
C THR A 359 -17.69 20.06 48.22
N THR A 360 -16.49 19.72 48.71
CA THR A 360 -15.31 19.11 48.05
C THR A 360 -15.46 18.69 46.57
N LYS A 361 -14.87 19.40 45.60
CA LYS A 361 -13.43 19.49 45.24
C LYS A 361 -12.79 18.23 44.64
N SER A 362 -13.02 18.01 43.34
CA SER A 362 -11.93 17.63 42.42
C SER A 362 -11.17 18.91 42.03
N ALA A 363 -9.87 18.83 41.77
CA ALA A 363 -9.04 20.01 41.46
C ALA A 363 -8.59 20.02 40.00
N GLU A 364 -9.29 20.77 39.15
CA GLU A 364 -8.76 21.22 37.88
C GLU A 364 -7.78 22.38 38.11
N SER A 365 -6.64 22.38 37.40
CA SER A 365 -5.71 23.51 37.39
C SER A 365 -5.44 23.98 35.96
N SER A 366 -6.24 24.95 35.55
CA SER A 366 -6.00 25.98 34.52
C SER A 366 -4.76 25.85 33.62
N SER A 367 -5.03 25.90 32.32
CA SER A 367 -4.04 26.15 31.27
C SER A 367 -3.21 27.41 31.58
N ARG A 368 -1.87 27.26 31.52
CA ARG A 368 -0.91 28.37 31.55
C ARG A 368 -0.16 28.42 30.23
N SER A 369 -0.50 29.41 29.40
CA SER A 369 0.22 29.69 28.16
C SER A 369 1.64 30.18 28.43
N GLN A 370 2.63 29.48 27.87
CA GLN A 370 4.01 29.98 27.71
C GLN A 370 4.55 29.59 26.33
N ALA A 371 5.59 30.30 25.90
CA ALA A 371 5.96 30.45 24.50
C ALA A 371 6.73 29.26 23.89
N SER A 372 6.76 29.28 22.55
CA SER A 372 7.59 28.56 21.58
C SER A 372 8.75 27.69 22.10
N PRO A 373 8.78 26.39 21.78
CA PRO A 373 10.00 25.60 21.83
C PRO A 373 10.84 25.84 20.56
N THR A 374 12.06 26.36 20.72
CA THR A 374 13.08 26.33 19.66
C THR A 374 13.44 24.86 19.39
N MET A 375 13.39 24.41 18.13
CA MET A 375 13.59 22.99 17.78
C MET A 375 15.05 22.55 17.91
N SER A 376 15.47 22.25 19.14
CA SER A 376 16.74 21.56 19.42
C SER A 376 16.65 20.11 18.93
N HIS A 377 17.10 19.86 17.70
CA HIS A 377 17.22 18.51 17.14
C HIS A 377 18.27 17.69 17.91
N ARG A 378 17.83 17.01 18.97
CA ARG A 378 18.61 15.94 19.59
C ARG A 378 18.67 14.78 18.60
N ALA A 379 19.83 14.59 17.97
CA ALA A 379 20.07 13.46 17.10
C ALA A 379 19.78 12.16 17.86
N GLY A 380 18.90 11.32 17.32
CA GLY A 380 18.67 9.97 17.85
C GLY A 380 19.89 9.12 17.53
N GLY A 381 20.59 8.65 18.56
CA GLY A 381 21.61 7.61 18.39
C GLY A 381 20.96 6.28 18.01
N ALA A 382 21.78 5.32 17.55
CA ALA A 382 21.34 3.94 17.35
C ALA A 382 20.62 3.41 18.61
N GLY A 383 19.40 2.91 18.45
CA GLY A 383 18.52 2.49 19.54
C GLY A 383 17.39 3.48 19.92
N ALA A 384 17.26 4.63 19.26
CA ALA A 384 16.05 5.45 19.38
C ALA A 384 14.83 4.71 18.78
N ARG A 385 13.75 4.53 19.56
CA ARG A 385 12.51 3.88 19.09
C ARG A 385 11.87 4.67 17.92
N PRO A 386 11.30 3.99 16.92
CA PRO A 386 10.56 4.65 15.83
C PRO A 386 9.34 5.42 16.38
N LYS A 387 9.03 6.59 15.79
CA LYS A 387 7.85 7.38 16.15
C LYS A 387 6.55 6.84 15.54
N ASP A 388 6.68 6.16 14.41
CA ASP A 388 5.58 5.62 13.62
C ASP A 388 6.10 4.47 12.75
N THR A 389 5.80 3.23 13.13
CA THR A 389 6.33 2.03 12.47
C THR A 389 5.77 1.78 11.06
N HIS A 390 4.82 2.59 10.58
CA HIS A 390 4.41 2.58 9.18
C HIS A 390 5.48 3.13 8.22
N PHE A 391 6.42 3.95 8.72
CA PHE A 391 7.42 4.65 7.91
C PHE A 391 8.84 4.52 8.49
N PHE A 392 9.79 4.20 7.63
CA PHE A 392 11.21 4.41 7.90
C PHE A 392 11.57 5.89 7.58
N GLU A 393 12.03 6.64 8.58
CA GLU A 393 12.47 8.04 8.42
C GLU A 393 13.97 8.07 8.08
N THR A 394 14.33 8.59 6.90
CA THR A 394 15.72 8.80 6.45
C THR A 394 15.89 10.19 5.82
N LYS A 395 17.02 10.46 5.15
CA LYS A 395 17.29 11.72 4.46
C LYS A 395 18.17 11.54 3.22
N VAL A 396 17.97 12.44 2.26
CA VAL A 396 18.89 12.72 1.14
C VAL A 396 19.66 13.99 1.47
N VAL A 397 20.94 14.07 1.14
CA VAL A 397 21.71 15.33 1.21
C VAL A 397 21.99 15.81 -0.21
N TYR A 398 21.30 16.87 -0.65
CA TYR A 398 21.45 17.45 -1.99
C TYR A 398 21.97 18.90 -1.89
N ASN A 399 23.08 19.21 -2.55
CA ASN A 399 23.78 20.52 -2.44
C ASN A 399 23.95 21.00 -0.97
N GLY A 400 24.21 20.07 -0.05
CA GLY A 400 24.34 20.32 1.40
C GLY A 400 23.02 20.41 2.19
N ILE A 401 21.87 20.51 1.51
CA ILE A 401 20.54 20.54 2.13
C ILE A 401 20.12 19.11 2.50
N SER A 402 19.83 18.86 3.79
CA SER A 402 19.25 17.60 4.25
C SER A 402 17.74 17.57 4.01
N ILE A 403 17.32 16.87 2.95
CA ILE A 403 15.93 16.63 2.58
C ILE A 403 15.42 15.40 3.37
N PRO A 404 14.41 15.53 4.25
CA PRO A 404 13.83 14.38 4.95
C PRO A 404 13.00 13.51 4.00
N VAL A 405 13.14 12.19 4.13
CA VAL A 405 12.45 11.18 3.33
C VAL A 405 11.73 10.20 4.26
N LYS A 406 10.53 9.76 3.86
CA LYS A 406 9.78 8.69 4.54
C LYS A 406 9.48 7.56 3.56
N ILE A 407 9.94 6.36 3.90
CA ILE A 407 9.71 5.14 3.10
C ILE A 407 8.64 4.31 3.81
N PRO A 408 7.44 4.10 3.23
CA PRO A 408 6.44 3.20 3.80
C PRO A 408 6.95 1.76 3.81
N VAL A 409 6.83 1.07 4.94
CA VAL A 409 7.28 -0.33 5.07
C VAL A 409 6.16 -1.36 4.85
N ALA A 410 4.91 -0.91 4.86
CA ALA A 410 3.71 -1.77 4.77
C ALA A 410 3.23 -2.07 3.34
N THR A 411 3.95 -1.64 2.29
CA THR A 411 3.57 -1.78 0.88
C THR A 411 4.00 -3.10 0.24
N PHE A 412 3.33 -3.51 -0.84
CA PHE A 412 3.67 -4.66 -1.68
C PHE A 412 4.31 -4.24 -3.02
N PRO A 413 5.10 -5.11 -3.68
CA PRO A 413 5.86 -4.74 -4.88
C PRO A 413 5.00 -4.20 -6.04
N SER A 414 3.77 -4.68 -6.20
CA SER A 414 2.82 -4.22 -7.23
C SER A 414 2.11 -2.90 -6.90
N GLU A 415 2.31 -2.32 -5.70
CA GLU A 415 1.84 -0.97 -5.35
C GLU A 415 2.84 0.08 -5.82
N ILE A 416 2.71 0.50 -7.08
CA ILE A 416 3.60 1.50 -7.67
C ILE A 416 3.14 2.90 -7.26
N GLY A 417 3.84 3.44 -6.26
CA GLY A 417 3.74 4.82 -5.79
C GLY A 417 2.47 5.18 -5.00
N ASP A 418 2.37 6.47 -4.70
CA ASP A 418 1.15 7.10 -4.17
C ASP A 418 0.04 7.14 -5.23
N TYR A 419 -1.05 6.47 -4.91
CA TYR A 419 -2.34 6.51 -5.59
C TYR A 419 -3.45 6.65 -4.53
N SER A 420 -4.67 7.01 -4.96
CA SER A 420 -5.83 7.01 -4.05
C SER A 420 -7.05 6.32 -4.66
N LEU A 421 -7.50 5.26 -3.98
CA LEU A 421 -8.77 4.61 -4.27
C LEU A 421 -9.94 5.53 -3.93
N ILE A 422 -9.84 6.36 -2.88
CA ILE A 422 -10.87 7.36 -2.54
C ILE A 422 -11.11 8.29 -3.74
N LYS A 423 -10.04 8.86 -4.31
CA LYS A 423 -10.15 9.74 -5.49
C LYS A 423 -10.64 9.01 -6.74
N LEU A 424 -10.37 7.71 -6.90
CA LEU A 424 -10.86 6.90 -8.02
C LEU A 424 -12.37 6.66 -7.88
N VAL A 425 -12.82 6.22 -6.71
CA VAL A 425 -14.24 6.04 -6.37
C VAL A 425 -15.01 7.35 -6.56
N GLN A 426 -14.51 8.47 -6.01
CA GLN A 426 -15.13 9.79 -6.17
C GLN A 426 -15.23 10.26 -7.63
N THR A 427 -14.37 9.76 -8.54
CA THR A 427 -14.43 10.10 -9.97
C THR A 427 -15.47 9.26 -10.74
N PHE A 428 -15.72 8.00 -10.33
CA PHE A 428 -16.50 7.04 -11.13
C PHE A 428 -17.72 6.40 -10.42
N SER A 429 -18.07 6.83 -9.20
CA SER A 429 -19.28 6.37 -8.48
C SER A 429 -20.44 7.38 -8.50
N GLY A 430 -20.54 8.21 -9.54
CA GLY A 430 -21.71 9.06 -9.77
C GLY A 430 -22.92 8.25 -10.27
N PRO A 431 -24.17 8.70 -10.02
CA PRO A 431 -25.38 7.94 -10.38
C PRO A 431 -25.61 7.78 -11.89
N THR A 432 -24.81 8.44 -12.73
CA THR A 432 -24.80 8.29 -14.20
C THR A 432 -23.38 8.00 -14.75
N SER A 433 -22.48 7.49 -13.90
CA SER A 433 -21.09 7.19 -14.26
C SER A 433 -20.95 5.98 -15.20
N LEU A 434 -21.88 5.01 -15.21
CA LEU A 434 -21.90 4.00 -16.26
C LEU A 434 -22.70 4.51 -17.46
N ALA A 435 -22.04 4.69 -18.60
CA ALA A 435 -22.72 5.10 -19.83
C ALA A 435 -23.48 3.93 -20.49
N PRO A 436 -24.67 4.16 -21.08
CA PRO A 436 -25.40 3.11 -21.80
C PRO A 436 -24.57 2.50 -22.95
N GLY A 437 -24.34 1.19 -22.90
CA GLY A 437 -23.49 0.44 -23.83
C GLY A 437 -23.85 -1.05 -23.90
N PRO A 438 -23.04 -1.88 -24.56
CA PRO A 438 -23.28 -3.33 -24.66
C PRO A 438 -23.08 -4.03 -23.31
N ILE A 439 -24.09 -4.77 -22.87
CA ILE A 439 -24.09 -5.49 -21.59
C ILE A 439 -23.42 -6.86 -21.79
N LEU A 440 -22.14 -6.93 -21.44
CA LEU A 440 -21.35 -8.17 -21.48
C LEU A 440 -21.33 -8.85 -20.10
N PRO A 441 -21.70 -10.15 -19.94
CA PRO A 441 -21.73 -10.82 -18.64
C PRO A 441 -20.41 -10.81 -17.87
N GLN A 442 -19.27 -10.89 -18.57
CA GLN A 442 -17.93 -10.83 -17.97
C GLN A 442 -17.57 -9.46 -17.36
N LEU A 443 -18.32 -8.41 -17.70
CA LEU A 443 -18.15 -7.05 -17.18
C LEU A 443 -19.31 -6.63 -16.26
N HIS A 444 -20.52 -7.09 -16.55
CA HIS A 444 -21.78 -6.67 -15.93
C HIS A 444 -22.42 -7.82 -15.14
N THR A 445 -21.83 -8.16 -13.98
CA THR A 445 -22.32 -9.18 -13.04
C THR A 445 -23.78 -9.01 -12.63
N SER A 446 -24.28 -7.77 -12.65
CA SER A 446 -25.65 -7.37 -12.31
C SER A 446 -26.44 -6.83 -13.51
N GLY A 447 -25.91 -6.97 -14.73
CA GLY A 447 -26.46 -6.29 -15.91
C GLY A 447 -26.36 -4.75 -15.78
N PRO A 448 -27.39 -3.98 -16.17
CA PRO A 448 -27.36 -2.51 -16.15
C PRO A 448 -27.10 -1.85 -14.79
N SER A 449 -27.40 -2.55 -13.68
CA SER A 449 -27.18 -2.04 -12.32
C SER A 449 -25.78 -2.33 -11.77
N THR A 450 -24.87 -2.89 -12.57
CA THR A 450 -23.47 -3.10 -12.15
C THR A 450 -22.81 -1.73 -11.97
N PRO A 451 -22.23 -1.39 -10.80
CA PRO A 451 -21.58 -0.09 -10.61
C PRO A 451 -20.42 0.14 -11.59
N ALA A 452 -20.23 1.37 -12.05
CA ALA A 452 -19.23 1.69 -13.08
C ALA A 452 -17.79 1.30 -12.67
N LEU A 453 -17.45 1.44 -11.38
CA LEU A 453 -16.16 1.02 -10.84
C LEU A 453 -15.99 -0.51 -10.84
N ILE A 454 -17.08 -1.28 -10.69
CA ILE A 454 -17.07 -2.74 -10.78
C ILE A 454 -16.95 -3.19 -12.25
N VAL A 455 -17.58 -2.48 -13.20
CA VAL A 455 -17.36 -2.69 -14.64
C VAL A 455 -15.88 -2.46 -15.00
N LEU A 456 -15.26 -1.39 -14.48
CA LEU A 456 -13.82 -1.12 -14.63
C LEU A 456 -12.94 -2.23 -14.01
N LEU A 457 -13.21 -2.63 -12.77
CA LEU A 457 -12.50 -3.72 -12.11
C LEU A 457 -12.60 -5.03 -12.91
N ASN A 458 -13.80 -5.40 -13.34
CA ASN A 458 -14.04 -6.59 -14.15
C ASN A 458 -13.30 -6.52 -15.49
N ALA A 459 -13.25 -5.35 -16.14
CA ALA A 459 -12.51 -5.16 -17.40
C ALA A 459 -11.00 -5.41 -17.21
N ILE A 460 -10.41 -4.85 -16.16
CA ILE A 460 -9.00 -5.04 -15.83
C ILE A 460 -8.70 -6.50 -15.47
N LEU A 461 -9.53 -7.14 -14.64
CA LEU A 461 -9.39 -8.56 -14.27
C LEU A 461 -9.49 -9.50 -15.46
N THR A 462 -10.38 -9.22 -16.42
CA THR A 462 -10.63 -10.07 -17.59
C THR A 462 -9.76 -9.73 -18.82
N GLY A 463 -8.82 -8.79 -18.68
CA GLY A 463 -7.81 -8.50 -19.72
C GLY A 463 -8.30 -7.65 -20.90
N HIS A 464 -9.27 -6.76 -20.67
CA HIS A 464 -9.73 -5.78 -21.66
C HIS A 464 -8.78 -4.57 -21.74
N ARG A 465 -8.73 -3.90 -22.89
CA ARG A 465 -7.98 -2.65 -23.09
C ARG A 465 -8.73 -1.49 -22.43
N VAL A 466 -8.11 -0.85 -21.45
CA VAL A 466 -8.70 0.25 -20.68
C VAL A 466 -7.94 1.56 -20.95
N VAL A 467 -8.67 2.63 -21.26
CA VAL A 467 -8.10 3.98 -21.46
C VAL A 467 -8.71 4.97 -20.48
N PHE A 468 -7.88 5.74 -19.79
CA PHE A 468 -8.26 6.88 -18.95
C PHE A 468 -7.94 8.18 -19.67
N LEU A 469 -8.95 8.94 -20.10
CA LEU A 469 -8.78 10.26 -20.74
C LEU A 469 -8.91 11.39 -19.71
N GLY A 470 -7.82 12.11 -19.48
CA GLY A 470 -7.79 13.40 -18.78
C GLY A 470 -7.50 14.55 -19.73
N HIS A 471 -8.43 14.86 -20.64
CA HIS A 471 -8.29 16.03 -21.52
C HIS A 471 -8.26 17.32 -20.68
N GLN A 472 -7.29 18.21 -20.98
CA GLN A 472 -6.97 19.43 -20.20
C GLN A 472 -6.66 19.22 -18.70
N GLN A 473 -6.63 17.97 -18.20
CA GLN A 473 -6.22 17.63 -16.84
C GLN A 473 -4.69 17.47 -16.73
N PRO A 474 -4.09 17.67 -15.54
CA PRO A 474 -2.69 17.35 -15.31
C PRO A 474 -2.38 15.88 -15.61
N ALA A 475 -1.29 15.61 -16.31
CA ALA A 475 -0.90 14.24 -16.66
C ALA A 475 -0.68 13.38 -15.40
N GLY A 476 -0.18 14.00 -14.32
CA GLY A 476 0.00 13.33 -13.03
C GLY A 476 -1.31 12.90 -12.36
N ARG A 477 -2.42 13.58 -12.66
CA ARG A 477 -3.77 13.20 -12.18
C ARG A 477 -4.33 12.02 -12.97
N VAL A 478 -3.97 11.88 -14.25
CA VAL A 478 -4.32 10.70 -15.05
C VAL A 478 -3.54 9.48 -14.54
N ALA A 479 -2.22 9.64 -14.36
CA ALA A 479 -1.35 8.59 -13.82
C ALA A 479 -1.80 8.11 -12.43
N GLU A 480 -2.15 9.03 -11.51
CA GLU A 480 -2.70 8.69 -10.20
C GLU A 480 -3.91 7.75 -10.28
N LEU A 481 -4.81 7.95 -11.24
CA LEU A 481 -6.00 7.11 -11.40
C LEU A 481 -5.74 5.79 -12.12
N VAL A 482 -4.78 5.73 -13.06
CA VAL A 482 -4.36 4.44 -13.65
C VAL A 482 -3.68 3.57 -12.58
N LEU A 483 -2.81 4.16 -11.76
CA LEU A 483 -2.18 3.47 -10.62
C LEU A 483 -3.25 3.00 -9.61
N ALA A 484 -4.22 3.86 -9.28
CA ALA A 484 -5.34 3.50 -8.42
C ALA A 484 -6.19 2.35 -9.02
N ALA A 485 -6.36 2.29 -10.34
CA ALA A 485 -7.11 1.20 -11.00
C ALA A 485 -6.33 -0.12 -11.01
N CYS A 486 -5.00 -0.07 -11.13
CA CYS A 486 -4.13 -1.24 -10.97
C CYS A 486 -4.13 -1.74 -9.51
N ALA A 487 -4.13 -0.82 -8.55
CA ALA A 487 -4.29 -1.13 -7.13
C ALA A 487 -5.67 -1.73 -6.80
N LEU A 488 -6.74 -1.19 -7.39
CA LEU A 488 -8.10 -1.72 -7.27
C LEU A 488 -8.17 -3.18 -7.72
N ALA A 489 -7.57 -3.52 -8.87
CA ALA A 489 -7.58 -4.89 -9.39
C ALA A 489 -6.63 -5.86 -8.70
N SER A 490 -5.50 -5.38 -8.17
CA SER A 490 -4.54 -6.20 -7.42
C SER A 490 -4.94 -6.48 -5.96
N GLY A 491 -5.95 -5.79 -5.43
CA GLY A 491 -6.22 -5.75 -4.00
C GLY A 491 -5.08 -5.02 -3.27
N SER A 492 -4.76 -3.81 -3.70
CA SER A 492 -3.61 -3.00 -3.27
C SER A 492 -2.30 -3.79 -3.23
N GLY A 493 -1.97 -4.48 -4.33
CA GLY A 493 -0.79 -5.33 -4.47
C GLY A 493 -0.75 -6.59 -3.58
N ALA A 494 -1.75 -6.81 -2.73
CA ALA A 494 -1.74 -7.88 -1.75
C ALA A 494 -2.18 -9.23 -2.34
N ILE A 495 -3.15 -9.24 -3.25
CA ILE A 495 -3.83 -10.47 -3.69
C ILE A 495 -3.38 -10.92 -5.07
N LEU A 496 -3.51 -10.05 -6.08
CA LEU A 496 -3.25 -10.35 -7.49
C LEU A 496 -2.10 -9.50 -8.03
N GLN A 497 -1.37 -10.02 -9.02
CA GLN A 497 -0.16 -9.43 -9.59
C GLN A 497 -0.21 -9.44 -11.13
N GLY A 498 0.72 -8.72 -11.77
CA GLY A 498 0.89 -8.69 -13.23
C GLY A 498 -0.02 -7.70 -13.97
N PHE A 499 -0.50 -6.66 -13.28
CA PHE A 499 -1.20 -5.52 -13.90
C PHE A 499 -0.18 -4.45 -14.34
N GLU A 500 0.86 -4.27 -13.54
CA GLU A 500 2.01 -3.40 -13.76
C GLU A 500 2.70 -3.64 -15.11
N GLU A 501 2.81 -4.90 -15.55
CA GLU A 501 3.43 -5.27 -16.83
C GLU A 501 2.73 -4.63 -18.03
N ARG A 502 1.41 -4.45 -17.95
CA ARG A 502 0.56 -3.90 -19.03
C ARG A 502 -0.06 -2.54 -18.71
N ALA A 503 0.36 -1.90 -17.62
CA ALA A 503 -0.12 -0.59 -17.22
C ALA A 503 0.81 0.52 -17.71
N PHE A 504 0.25 1.55 -18.35
CA PHE A 504 0.94 2.74 -18.83
C PHE A 504 0.32 3.96 -18.13
N PRO A 505 0.80 4.35 -16.93
CA PRO A 505 0.13 5.39 -16.14
C PRO A 505 0.03 6.72 -16.87
N TYR A 506 1.04 7.06 -17.65
CA TYR A 506 0.95 8.03 -18.74
C TYR A 506 1.55 7.43 -20.02
N THR A 507 0.86 7.65 -21.15
CA THR A 507 1.33 7.40 -22.51
C THR A 507 0.75 8.44 -23.46
N ASN A 508 1.39 8.64 -24.60
CA ASN A 508 0.99 9.59 -25.64
C ASN A 508 0.39 8.89 -26.87
N LEU A 509 0.18 9.65 -27.95
CA LEU A 509 -0.38 9.14 -29.20
C LEU A 509 0.66 8.47 -30.13
N SER A 510 1.94 8.84 -30.07
CA SER A 510 2.99 8.19 -30.90
C SER A 510 3.24 6.74 -30.48
N ASN A 511 3.10 6.44 -29.18
CA ASN A 511 3.24 5.10 -28.63
C ASN A 511 2.05 4.16 -28.94
N LEU A 512 1.00 4.65 -29.62
CA LEU A 512 -0.25 3.92 -29.84
C LEU A 512 -0.06 2.57 -30.54
N ASP A 513 0.84 2.47 -31.51
CA ASP A 513 1.07 1.22 -32.25
C ASP A 513 1.79 0.18 -31.38
N ASN A 514 2.68 0.59 -30.48
CA ASN A 514 3.26 -0.30 -29.46
C ASN A 514 2.19 -0.71 -28.43
N LEU A 515 1.35 0.24 -28.01
CA LEU A 515 0.29 0.01 -27.03
C LEU A 515 -0.74 -1.02 -27.52
N GLN A 516 -1.11 -0.99 -28.80
CA GLN A 516 -1.99 -1.99 -29.42
C GLN A 516 -1.40 -3.41 -29.42
N ASN A 517 -0.08 -3.57 -29.37
CA ASN A 517 0.58 -4.87 -29.27
C ASN A 517 0.57 -5.45 -27.84
N VAL A 518 0.14 -4.70 -26.82
CA VAL A 518 0.08 -5.16 -25.42
C VAL A 518 -1.34 -5.68 -25.08
N PRO A 519 -1.54 -6.99 -24.84
CA PRO A 519 -2.88 -7.52 -24.57
C PRO A 519 -3.46 -6.99 -23.26
N GLY A 520 -4.65 -6.38 -23.34
CA GLY A 520 -5.38 -5.90 -22.16
C GLY A 520 -4.70 -4.75 -21.41
N PHE A 521 -4.05 -3.83 -22.14
CA PHE A 521 -3.34 -2.70 -21.58
C PHE A 521 -4.24 -1.78 -20.73
N ILE A 522 -3.63 -1.04 -19.80
CA ILE A 522 -4.31 -0.08 -18.92
C ILE A 522 -3.60 1.28 -19.05
N ALA A 523 -4.11 2.18 -19.87
CA ALA A 523 -3.39 3.38 -20.32
C ALA A 523 -4.01 4.70 -19.82
N GLY A 524 -3.17 5.65 -19.42
CA GLY A 524 -3.55 7.05 -19.13
C GLY A 524 -3.11 8.00 -20.23
N VAL A 525 -4.04 8.81 -20.75
CA VAL A 525 -3.81 9.73 -21.88
C VAL A 525 -4.46 11.11 -21.62
N CYS A 526 -3.88 12.16 -22.20
CA CYS A 526 -4.48 13.51 -22.22
C CYS A 526 -5.02 13.93 -23.60
N ASN A 527 -4.69 13.15 -24.65
CA ASN A 527 -5.05 13.44 -26.03
C ASN A 527 -6.53 13.09 -26.32
N PRO A 528 -7.37 14.03 -26.79
CA PRO A 528 -8.80 13.79 -26.96
C PRO A 528 -9.12 12.78 -28.09
N ALA A 529 -8.21 12.54 -29.04
CA ALA A 529 -8.43 11.64 -30.18
C ALA A 529 -8.76 10.18 -29.79
N PHE A 530 -8.44 9.77 -28.55
CA PHE A 530 -8.86 8.48 -28.01
C PHE A 530 -10.38 8.40 -27.79
N ALA A 531 -11.08 9.51 -27.54
CA ALA A 531 -12.54 9.50 -27.40
C ALA A 531 -13.25 9.20 -28.73
N ASP A 532 -12.70 9.69 -29.85
CA ASP A 532 -13.30 9.61 -31.17
C ASP A 532 -13.13 8.23 -31.86
N ARG A 533 -12.37 7.31 -31.25
CA ARG A 533 -11.96 6.04 -31.88
C ARG A 533 -12.19 4.83 -30.96
N PRO A 534 -13.44 4.32 -30.85
CA PRO A 534 -13.81 3.17 -30.03
C PRO A 534 -13.16 1.83 -30.41
N SER A 535 -12.42 1.76 -31.51
CA SER A 535 -11.64 0.59 -31.92
C SER A 535 -10.32 0.45 -31.13
N TRP A 536 -9.80 1.54 -30.56
CA TRP A 536 -8.53 1.58 -29.84
C TRP A 536 -8.62 1.02 -28.40
N TRP A 537 -9.82 0.92 -27.84
CA TRP A 537 -10.05 0.50 -26.46
C TRP A 537 -11.34 -0.31 -26.32
N ASP A 538 -11.45 -1.05 -25.22
CA ASP A 538 -12.62 -1.87 -24.90
C ASP A 538 -13.47 -1.21 -23.80
N VAL A 539 -12.82 -0.54 -22.85
CA VAL A 539 -13.45 0.32 -21.83
C VAL A 539 -12.72 1.66 -21.74
N PHE A 540 -13.48 2.75 -21.63
CA PHE A 540 -13.00 4.12 -21.65
C PHE A 540 -13.50 4.91 -20.44
N CYS A 541 -12.58 5.50 -19.68
CA CYS A 541 -12.83 6.22 -18.44
C CYS A 541 -12.50 7.70 -18.65
N ASN A 542 -13.51 8.54 -18.83
CA ASN A 542 -13.35 9.98 -19.02
C ASN A 542 -13.37 10.70 -17.65
N LEU A 543 -12.24 11.33 -17.28
CA LEU A 543 -12.05 11.95 -15.97
C LEU A 543 -12.88 13.23 -15.77
N GLU A 544 -13.12 13.99 -16.83
CA GLU A 544 -13.84 15.27 -16.78
C GLU A 544 -15.34 15.07 -16.53
N THR A 545 -15.93 14.06 -17.16
CA THR A 545 -17.36 13.73 -17.06
C THR A 545 -17.68 12.67 -16.01
N GLY A 546 -16.66 12.05 -15.40
CA GLY A 546 -16.79 10.97 -14.43
C GLY A 546 -17.43 9.70 -15.01
N LYS A 547 -17.27 9.44 -16.31
CA LYS A 547 -17.97 8.36 -17.03
C LYS A 547 -17.07 7.22 -17.48
N VAL A 548 -17.57 6.01 -17.30
CA VAL A 548 -17.06 4.75 -17.83
C VAL A 548 -17.95 4.32 -19.00
N VAL A 549 -17.35 4.04 -20.15
CA VAL A 549 -18.02 3.67 -21.40
C VAL A 549 -17.45 2.33 -21.88
N VAL A 550 -18.32 1.38 -22.24
CA VAL A 550 -17.92 0.12 -22.89
C VAL A 550 -18.05 0.27 -24.41
N SER A 551 -17.02 -0.12 -25.17
CA SER A 551 -16.99 0.07 -26.62
C SER A 551 -18.11 -0.72 -27.31
N LYS A 552 -18.78 -0.09 -28.27
CA LYS A 552 -19.83 -0.73 -29.09
C LYS A 552 -19.26 -1.78 -30.07
N GLU A 553 -17.95 -1.73 -30.32
CA GLU A 553 -17.24 -2.68 -31.18
C GLU A 553 -16.83 -3.96 -30.42
N LEU A 554 -16.90 -3.93 -29.08
CA LEU A 554 -16.57 -5.05 -28.20
C LEU A 554 -17.62 -6.15 -28.30
N LYS A 555 -17.40 -7.08 -29.23
CA LYS A 555 -18.24 -8.26 -29.44
C LYS A 555 -18.19 -9.16 -28.19
N PRO A 556 -19.32 -9.76 -27.77
CA PRO A 556 -19.30 -10.87 -26.83
C PRO A 556 -18.36 -11.98 -27.34
N ALA A 557 -17.51 -12.51 -26.46
CA ALA A 557 -16.62 -13.61 -26.83
C ALA A 557 -17.46 -14.83 -27.25
N ALA A 558 -17.21 -15.33 -28.46
CA ALA A 558 -18.01 -16.41 -29.06
C ALA A 558 -17.60 -17.80 -28.52
N THR A 559 -17.92 -18.08 -27.25
CA THR A 559 -17.66 -19.38 -26.61
C THR A 559 -18.88 -20.30 -26.65
N ALA A 560 -18.73 -21.41 -27.38
CA ALA A 560 -19.40 -22.71 -27.25
C ALA A 560 -20.85 -22.73 -26.71
N ALA A 561 -21.82 -22.94 -27.61
CA ALA A 561 -23.17 -23.36 -27.25
C ALA A 561 -23.22 -24.86 -26.87
N THR A 562 -22.69 -25.21 -25.69
CA THR A 562 -22.72 -26.59 -25.16
C THR A 562 -22.84 -26.58 -23.63
N GLY A 563 -24.07 -26.43 -23.12
CA GLY A 563 -24.33 -26.37 -21.66
C GLY A 563 -25.81 -26.22 -21.31
N SER A 564 -26.50 -27.35 -21.15
CA SER A 564 -27.89 -27.55 -20.67
C SER A 564 -28.73 -26.31 -20.24
N GLN A 565 -29.84 -26.07 -20.95
CA GLN A 565 -30.94 -25.25 -20.41
C GLN A 565 -31.69 -26.03 -19.31
N MET A 566 -31.39 -25.77 -18.03
CA MET A 566 -32.27 -26.19 -16.94
C MET A 566 -33.30 -25.10 -16.59
N ASN A 567 -34.57 -25.41 -16.83
CA ASN A 567 -35.69 -24.48 -16.69
C ASN A 567 -36.16 -24.39 -15.22
N GLY A 568 -35.50 -23.55 -14.42
CA GLY A 568 -35.82 -23.32 -13.01
C GLY A 568 -37.11 -22.52 -12.81
N SER A 569 -38.18 -23.20 -12.39
CA SER A 569 -39.49 -22.55 -12.17
C SER A 569 -39.49 -21.56 -10.99
N ARG A 570 -40.41 -20.59 -11.03
CA ARG A 570 -40.58 -19.54 -10.01
C ARG A 570 -41.12 -20.16 -8.71
N ASN A 571 -40.44 -19.92 -7.60
CA ASN A 571 -41.07 -19.95 -6.28
C ASN A 571 -40.45 -18.90 -5.33
N THR A 572 -41.12 -18.64 -4.21
CA THR A 572 -40.94 -17.42 -3.40
C THR A 572 -40.31 -17.67 -2.03
N ILE A 573 -40.09 -16.57 -1.28
CA ILE A 573 -39.64 -16.49 0.11
C ILE A 573 -38.13 -16.68 0.31
N GLY A 574 -37.50 -15.68 0.96
CA GLY A 574 -36.06 -15.62 1.25
C GLY A 574 -35.56 -14.18 1.14
N ARG A 575 -35.41 -13.49 2.28
CA ARG A 575 -34.93 -12.10 2.32
C ARG A 575 -33.44 -12.02 1.93
N ALA A 576 -33.05 -10.94 1.26
CA ALA A 576 -31.65 -10.58 1.09
C ALA A 576 -31.22 -9.67 2.25
N SER A 577 -30.19 -10.08 2.99
CA SER A 577 -29.66 -9.29 4.13
C SER A 577 -28.19 -9.59 4.48
N ASP A 578 -27.53 -10.52 3.78
CA ASP A 578 -26.38 -11.23 4.33
C ASP A 578 -25.00 -10.73 3.88
N PHE A 579 -24.90 -9.85 2.87
CA PHE A 579 -23.64 -9.16 2.56
C PHE A 579 -23.24 -8.21 3.70
N ALA A 580 -24.23 -7.55 4.33
CA ALA A 580 -24.02 -6.66 5.47
C ALA A 580 -23.34 -7.35 6.67
N SER A 581 -23.33 -8.69 6.74
CA SER A 581 -22.61 -9.44 7.79
C SER A 581 -21.07 -9.42 7.62
N TRP A 582 -20.56 -9.15 6.40
CA TRP A 582 -19.14 -8.93 6.11
C TRP A 582 -18.68 -7.50 6.45
N ALA A 583 -19.61 -6.57 6.66
CA ALA A 583 -19.34 -5.14 6.71
C ALA A 583 -19.77 -4.45 8.01
N SER A 584 -21.01 -4.74 8.43
CA SER A 584 -21.74 -3.98 9.43
C SER A 584 -21.63 -4.60 10.83
N ALA A 585 -20.54 -5.35 11.07
CA ALA A 585 -20.17 -5.91 12.38
C ALA A 585 -19.74 -4.85 13.41
N ASN A 586 -20.06 -3.57 13.17
CA ASN A 586 -19.74 -2.42 14.02
C ASN A 586 -20.96 -1.49 14.22
N GLY A 587 -22.18 -2.06 14.19
CA GLY A 587 -23.46 -1.33 14.28
C GLY A 587 -24.56 -2.04 15.09
N GLY A 588 -24.18 -2.80 16.13
CA GLY A 588 -25.08 -3.67 16.89
C GLY A 588 -26.01 -2.96 17.89
N ALA A 589 -27.13 -2.41 17.42
CA ALA A 589 -28.20 -1.91 18.29
C ALA A 589 -28.94 -3.08 18.99
N GLY A 590 -28.58 -3.40 20.24
CA GLY A 590 -29.11 -4.60 20.91
C GLY A 590 -29.19 -4.61 22.45
N ALA A 591 -28.57 -3.67 23.16
CA ALA A 591 -28.71 -3.56 24.62
C ALA A 591 -28.66 -2.09 25.06
N ARG A 592 -29.67 -1.64 25.80
CA ARG A 592 -29.71 -0.32 26.44
C ARG A 592 -29.39 -0.44 27.92
N ASP A 593 -28.22 0.00 28.34
CA ASP A 593 -28.08 0.84 29.54
C ASP A 593 -26.71 1.55 29.56
N GLY A 594 -26.62 2.72 30.20
CA GLY A 594 -25.35 3.36 30.60
C GLY A 594 -24.61 4.26 29.60
N VAL A 595 -24.95 5.56 29.64
CA VAL A 595 -24.09 6.76 29.42
C VAL A 595 -23.22 6.92 28.14
N ASP A 596 -23.67 7.81 27.24
CA ASP A 596 -22.80 8.53 26.30
C ASP A 596 -22.25 9.82 26.95
N GLU A 597 -20.94 10.06 26.87
CA GLU A 597 -20.30 11.32 27.33
C GLU A 597 -20.03 12.28 26.17
N LEU A 598 -21.07 13.01 25.73
CA LEU A 598 -21.02 14.40 25.19
C LEU A 598 -22.42 14.81 24.70
N GLY A 599 -23.17 15.51 25.56
CA GLY A 599 -24.59 15.81 25.32
C GLY A 599 -24.85 16.92 24.30
N MET A 600 -25.76 16.66 23.36
CA MET A 600 -26.52 17.68 22.61
C MET A 600 -28.02 17.36 22.66
N LEU A 601 -28.86 18.41 22.62
CA LEU A 601 -30.27 18.33 22.99
C LEU A 601 -31.17 17.79 21.88
N SER A 602 -32.20 17.03 22.28
CA SER A 602 -33.21 16.46 21.39
C SER A 602 -34.17 17.53 20.84
N GLY A 603 -34.41 17.49 19.52
CA GLY A 603 -35.46 18.26 18.85
C GLY A 603 -36.74 17.42 18.63
N PRO A 604 -37.94 18.02 18.61
CA PRO A 604 -39.20 17.29 18.54
C PRO A 604 -39.43 16.63 17.17
N ALA A 605 -40.03 15.45 17.18
CA ALA A 605 -40.42 14.73 15.96
C ALA A 605 -41.53 15.46 15.21
N ASN A 606 -41.42 15.52 13.88
CA ASN A 606 -42.49 16.00 13.00
C ASN A 606 -43.06 14.83 12.17
N GLN A 607 -44.38 14.69 12.15
CA GLN A 607 -45.06 13.64 11.38
C GLN A 607 -45.25 14.10 9.93
N GLY A 608 -44.94 13.25 8.94
CA GLY A 608 -45.19 13.61 7.53
C GLY A 608 -44.97 12.49 6.51
N GLY A 609 -46.03 12.15 5.78
CA GLY A 609 -45.97 11.65 4.40
C GLY A 609 -45.44 10.23 4.17
N ALA A 610 -46.32 9.23 4.21
CA ALA A 610 -46.04 7.91 3.64
C ALA A 610 -45.98 7.99 2.09
N GLY A 611 -44.79 8.19 1.53
CA GLY A 611 -44.53 8.32 0.09
C GLY A 611 -43.84 7.09 -0.53
N GLY A 612 -44.27 5.88 -0.15
CA GLY A 612 -43.58 4.63 -0.49
C GLY A 612 -43.59 4.28 -1.99
N ARG A 613 -42.55 4.71 -2.73
CA ARG A 613 -42.17 4.03 -3.98
C ARG A 613 -41.62 2.64 -3.63
N ALA A 614 -42.31 1.59 -4.07
CA ALA A 614 -41.77 0.24 -4.00
C ALA A 614 -40.53 0.13 -4.90
N VAL A 615 -39.35 -0.03 -4.30
CA VAL A 615 -38.11 -0.35 -5.02
C VAL A 615 -38.10 -1.86 -5.24
N ASP A 616 -38.69 -2.30 -6.34
CA ASP A 616 -38.69 -3.71 -6.75
C ASP A 616 -37.33 -4.04 -7.40
N GLY A 617 -36.30 -4.10 -6.57
CA GLY A 617 -34.90 -4.30 -6.96
C GLY A 617 -34.23 -5.34 -6.08
N LYS A 618 -33.72 -6.41 -6.69
CA LYS A 618 -32.74 -7.29 -6.02
C LYS A 618 -31.41 -6.55 -6.01
N GLU A 619 -31.08 -5.94 -4.88
CA GLU A 619 -29.76 -5.36 -4.61
C GLU A 619 -28.69 -6.43 -4.86
N SER A 620 -27.67 -6.08 -5.66
CA SER A 620 -26.57 -6.99 -5.97
C SER A 620 -25.44 -6.82 -4.95
N LEU A 621 -24.70 -7.90 -4.69
CA LEU A 621 -23.56 -7.89 -3.76
C LEU A 621 -22.52 -6.81 -4.14
N ASP A 622 -22.29 -6.65 -5.45
CA ASP A 622 -21.40 -5.62 -6.01
C ASP A 622 -21.94 -4.20 -5.83
N GLY A 623 -23.27 -4.01 -5.81
CA GLY A 623 -23.93 -2.74 -5.50
C GLY A 623 -23.80 -2.39 -4.02
N ILE A 624 -24.21 -3.30 -3.13
CA ILE A 624 -24.14 -3.12 -1.67
C ILE A 624 -22.69 -2.82 -1.23
N PHE A 625 -21.71 -3.53 -1.79
CA PHE A 625 -20.29 -3.25 -1.55
C PHE A 625 -19.89 -1.83 -1.96
N MET A 626 -20.32 -1.34 -3.12
CA MET A 626 -19.99 0.02 -3.55
C MET A 626 -20.71 1.09 -2.72
N ASP A 627 -21.93 0.83 -2.27
CA ASP A 627 -22.66 1.72 -1.35
C ASP A 627 -21.96 1.78 0.02
N GLU A 628 -21.45 0.65 0.55
CA GLU A 628 -20.62 0.63 1.75
C GLU A 628 -19.33 1.46 1.60
N ILE A 629 -18.61 1.31 0.48
CA ILE A 629 -17.41 2.10 0.18
C ILE A 629 -17.75 3.60 0.11
N MET A 630 -18.86 3.96 -0.54
CA MET A 630 -19.32 5.36 -0.62
C MET A 630 -19.70 5.91 0.76
N ASN A 631 -20.39 5.12 1.59
CA ASN A 631 -20.75 5.50 2.96
C ASN A 631 -19.52 5.63 3.87
N ALA A 632 -18.50 4.78 3.70
CA ALA A 632 -17.24 4.90 4.42
C ALA A 632 -16.46 6.17 4.03
N ILE A 633 -16.42 6.51 2.73
CA ILE A 633 -15.80 7.76 2.24
C ILE A 633 -16.56 9.00 2.76
N GLN A 634 -17.90 8.97 2.76
CA GLN A 634 -18.74 10.03 3.33
C GLN A 634 -18.57 10.16 4.86
N SER A 635 -18.30 9.05 5.54
CA SER A 635 -17.99 9.01 6.98
C SER A 635 -16.50 9.31 7.28
N HIS A 636 -15.74 9.82 6.31
CA HIS A 636 -14.33 10.22 6.42
C HIS A 636 -13.35 9.11 6.86
N TYR A 637 -13.65 7.83 6.59
CA TYR A 637 -12.67 6.75 6.79
C TYR A 637 -11.46 6.92 5.86
N GLY A 638 -10.27 6.63 6.40
CA GLY A 638 -9.00 6.84 5.70
C GLY A 638 -8.77 5.89 4.51
N GLU A 639 -7.86 6.30 3.61
CA GLU A 639 -7.44 5.54 2.43
C GLU A 639 -6.96 4.11 2.78
N SER A 640 -6.35 3.91 3.96
CA SER A 640 -5.97 2.60 4.51
C SER A 640 -7.17 1.64 4.63
N VAL A 641 -8.29 2.11 5.21
CA VAL A 641 -9.52 1.33 5.39
C VAL A 641 -10.16 1.02 4.04
N ILE A 642 -10.20 2.00 3.13
CA ILE A 642 -10.75 1.80 1.77
C ILE A 642 -9.90 0.78 0.98
N ARG A 643 -8.57 0.88 1.03
CA ARG A 643 -7.65 -0.13 0.46
C ARG A 643 -7.86 -1.51 1.07
N ALA A 644 -8.07 -1.62 2.39
CA ALA A 644 -8.37 -2.89 3.04
C ALA A 644 -9.69 -3.51 2.51
N ARG A 645 -10.78 -2.75 2.48
CA ARG A 645 -12.09 -3.22 1.97
C ARG A 645 -12.03 -3.70 0.51
N PHE A 646 -11.27 -3.03 -0.37
CA PHE A 646 -11.04 -3.51 -1.74
C PHE A 646 -10.11 -4.74 -1.80
N THR A 647 -9.11 -4.82 -0.92
CA THR A 647 -8.25 -6.01 -0.77
C THR A 647 -9.10 -7.24 -0.41
N ASP A 648 -10.02 -7.10 0.53
CA ASP A 648 -10.94 -8.16 0.97
C ASP A 648 -11.91 -8.58 -0.14
N TYR A 649 -12.43 -7.62 -0.91
CA TYR A 649 -13.32 -7.89 -2.05
C TYR A 649 -12.60 -8.70 -3.15
N VAL A 650 -11.38 -8.31 -3.52
CA VAL A 650 -10.57 -9.07 -4.49
C VAL A 650 -10.22 -10.46 -3.94
N TYR A 651 -9.94 -10.57 -2.65
CA TYR A 651 -9.69 -11.88 -2.02
C TYR A 651 -10.95 -12.77 -1.99
N ARG A 652 -12.14 -12.22 -1.74
CA ARG A 652 -13.43 -12.94 -1.88
C ARG A 652 -13.64 -13.42 -3.32
N PHE A 653 -13.38 -12.57 -4.32
CA PHE A 653 -13.44 -12.96 -5.73
C PHE A 653 -12.53 -14.16 -6.05
N VAL A 654 -11.28 -14.16 -5.58
CA VAL A 654 -10.35 -15.28 -5.80
C VAL A 654 -10.80 -16.56 -5.08
N ARG A 655 -11.35 -16.46 -3.87
CA ARG A 655 -11.95 -17.61 -3.16
C ARG A 655 -13.16 -18.17 -3.92
N LEU A 656 -14.01 -17.33 -4.50
CA LEU A 656 -15.09 -17.78 -5.39
C LEU A 656 -14.54 -18.46 -6.65
N ALA A 657 -13.47 -17.92 -7.23
CA ALA A 657 -12.81 -18.51 -8.39
C ALA A 657 -12.22 -19.90 -8.10
N SER A 658 -11.64 -20.15 -6.93
CA SER A 658 -11.17 -21.50 -6.57
C SER A 658 -12.32 -22.50 -6.43
N ARG A 659 -13.49 -22.08 -5.95
CA ARG A 659 -14.70 -22.92 -5.94
C ARG A 659 -15.23 -23.18 -7.35
N TYR A 660 -15.19 -22.18 -8.23
CA TYR A 660 -15.63 -22.33 -9.62
C TYR A 660 -14.71 -23.26 -10.43
N GLU A 661 -13.39 -23.14 -10.23
CA GLU A 661 -12.39 -24.06 -10.80
C GLU A 661 -12.64 -25.50 -10.33
N GLU A 662 -12.93 -25.69 -9.04
CA GLU A 662 -13.27 -26.99 -8.45
C GLU A 662 -14.56 -27.58 -9.03
N GLU A 663 -15.63 -26.80 -9.18
CA GLU A 663 -16.88 -27.27 -9.79
C GLU A 663 -16.72 -27.60 -11.28
N THR A 664 -15.87 -26.87 -11.99
CA THR A 664 -15.67 -27.03 -13.44
C THR A 664 -14.63 -28.11 -13.80
N THR A 665 -13.64 -28.37 -12.91
CA THR A 665 -12.48 -29.23 -13.21
C THR A 665 -12.25 -30.34 -12.17
N SER A 666 -13.11 -30.47 -11.15
CA SER A 666 -12.98 -31.39 -10.01
C SER A 666 -11.74 -31.18 -9.11
N THR A 667 -10.95 -30.13 -9.34
CA THR A 667 -9.77 -29.77 -8.53
C THR A 667 -9.60 -28.25 -8.50
N THR A 668 -8.74 -27.72 -7.61
CA THR A 668 -8.34 -26.31 -7.68
C THR A 668 -6.83 -26.13 -7.55
N SER A 669 -6.29 -25.17 -8.30
CA SER A 669 -4.89 -24.75 -8.31
C SER A 669 -4.65 -23.36 -7.71
N ILE A 670 -5.74 -22.67 -7.33
CA ILE A 670 -5.74 -21.32 -6.75
C ILE A 670 -6.42 -21.21 -5.37
N GLY A 671 -6.76 -22.34 -4.74
CA GLY A 671 -7.32 -22.35 -3.39
C GLY A 671 -7.23 -23.70 -2.71
N TYR A 672 -7.87 -23.81 -1.55
CA TYR A 672 -8.11 -25.10 -0.91
C TYR A 672 -9.38 -25.72 -1.49
N PRO A 673 -9.39 -27.04 -1.82
CA PRO A 673 -10.62 -27.76 -2.14
C PRO A 673 -11.66 -27.59 -1.03
N CYS A 674 -12.94 -27.58 -1.39
CA CYS A 674 -14.02 -27.34 -0.43
C CYS A 674 -14.40 -28.64 0.29
N SER A 675 -14.24 -28.65 1.62
CA SER A 675 -14.65 -29.76 2.48
C SER A 675 -15.50 -29.24 3.64
N ALA A 676 -16.51 -30.01 4.01
CA ALA A 676 -17.28 -29.77 5.23
C ALA A 676 -16.53 -30.33 6.45
N PHE A 677 -16.75 -29.74 7.62
CA PHE A 677 -16.29 -30.33 8.89
C PHE A 677 -16.83 -31.76 9.03
N ALA A 678 -15.92 -32.72 9.24
CA ALA A 678 -16.28 -34.11 9.52
C ALA A 678 -16.07 -34.39 11.01
N SER A 679 -17.12 -34.85 11.69
CA SER A 679 -17.02 -35.34 13.07
C SER A 679 -16.67 -36.83 13.06
N GLY A 680 -15.61 -37.22 13.77
CA GLY A 680 -15.21 -38.63 13.90
C GLY A 680 -16.33 -39.52 14.44
N ALA A 681 -17.24 -38.98 15.25
CA ALA A 681 -18.43 -39.67 15.75
C ALA A 681 -19.45 -40.04 14.65
N ALA A 682 -19.44 -39.36 13.51
CA ALA A 682 -20.32 -39.63 12.36
C ALA A 682 -19.64 -40.53 11.30
N SER A 683 -18.31 -40.55 11.25
CA SER A 683 -17.53 -41.27 10.22
C SER A 683 -17.12 -42.70 10.59
N GLY A 684 -17.56 -43.21 11.75
CA GLY A 684 -17.39 -44.61 12.16
C GLY A 684 -16.26 -44.85 13.17
N TYR A 685 -16.16 -46.08 13.66
CA TYR A 685 -15.21 -46.45 14.73
C TYR A 685 -13.76 -46.23 14.28
N GLY A 686 -13.07 -45.29 14.95
CA GLY A 686 -11.67 -44.94 14.68
C GLY A 686 -11.46 -43.80 13.67
N ALA A 687 -12.52 -43.19 13.12
CA ALA A 687 -12.37 -42.00 12.29
C ALA A 687 -11.99 -40.77 13.15
N GLN A 688 -10.97 -40.02 12.71
CA GLN A 688 -10.61 -38.73 13.31
C GLN A 688 -11.50 -37.62 12.76
N SER A 689 -11.83 -36.63 13.59
CA SER A 689 -12.52 -35.42 13.14
C SER A 689 -11.59 -34.56 12.28
N SER A 690 -12.10 -33.94 11.21
CA SER A 690 -11.33 -33.04 10.35
C SER A 690 -12.01 -31.68 10.20
N LEU A 691 -11.20 -30.61 10.18
CA LEU A 691 -11.66 -29.27 9.86
C LEU A 691 -12.19 -29.18 8.42
N GLY A 692 -13.10 -28.24 8.18
CA GLY A 692 -13.54 -27.88 6.83
C GLY A 692 -12.53 -27.00 6.09
N SER A 693 -12.72 -26.82 4.79
CA SER A 693 -11.87 -26.00 3.92
C SER A 693 -12.65 -25.39 2.77
N GLY A 694 -12.07 -24.40 2.07
CA GLY A 694 -12.70 -23.75 0.92
C GLY A 694 -13.67 -22.63 1.32
N VAL A 695 -14.59 -22.25 0.42
CA VAL A 695 -15.39 -21.03 0.60
C VAL A 695 -16.47 -21.17 1.67
N VAL A 696 -16.54 -20.22 2.59
CA VAL A 696 -17.63 -20.11 3.57
C VAL A 696 -18.78 -19.28 2.95
N PHE A 697 -20.00 -19.79 3.10
CA PHE A 697 -21.27 -19.17 2.69
C PHE A 697 -22.25 -19.15 3.86
N SER A 698 -23.25 -18.27 3.82
CA SER A 698 -24.37 -18.26 4.79
C SER A 698 -25.23 -19.52 4.72
N ASP A 699 -25.44 -19.98 3.48
CA ASP A 699 -26.24 -21.12 3.07
C ASP A 699 -25.85 -21.51 1.64
N GLU A 700 -26.09 -22.76 1.25
CA GLU A 700 -25.68 -23.30 -0.05
C GLU A 700 -26.38 -22.59 -1.22
N ALA A 701 -27.65 -22.20 -1.06
CA ALA A 701 -28.41 -21.53 -2.11
C ALA A 701 -27.93 -20.08 -2.34
N ALA A 702 -27.48 -19.36 -1.31
CA ALA A 702 -26.75 -18.11 -1.46
C ALA A 702 -25.41 -18.32 -2.18
N GLY A 703 -24.64 -19.35 -1.79
CA GLY A 703 -23.37 -19.67 -2.44
C GLY A 703 -23.50 -19.98 -3.93
N GLN A 704 -24.47 -20.82 -4.32
CA GLN A 704 -24.77 -21.11 -5.73
C GLN A 704 -25.15 -19.84 -6.52
N ARG A 705 -25.93 -18.92 -5.91
CA ARG A 705 -26.31 -17.63 -6.55
C ARG A 705 -25.14 -16.66 -6.69
N GLU A 706 -24.28 -16.58 -5.68
CA GLU A 706 -23.05 -15.78 -5.70
C GLU A 706 -22.06 -16.32 -6.74
N LEU A 707 -21.90 -17.64 -6.82
CA LEU A 707 -21.01 -18.28 -7.79
C LEU A 707 -21.53 -18.08 -9.22
N ALA A 708 -22.83 -18.26 -9.46
CA ALA A 708 -23.45 -18.06 -10.76
C ALA A 708 -23.37 -16.60 -11.28
N SER A 709 -23.47 -15.59 -10.41
CA SER A 709 -23.29 -14.18 -10.82
C SER A 709 -21.82 -13.80 -11.07
N ASN A 710 -20.88 -14.58 -10.51
CA ASN A 710 -19.44 -14.38 -10.71
C ASN A 710 -18.86 -15.18 -11.88
N ALA A 711 -19.50 -16.29 -12.27
CA ALA A 711 -18.98 -17.26 -13.25
C ALA A 711 -18.35 -16.61 -14.49
N ALA A 712 -19.08 -15.74 -15.20
CA ALA A 712 -18.60 -15.12 -16.44
C ALA A 712 -17.36 -14.20 -16.26
N ARG A 713 -17.16 -13.57 -15.09
CA ARG A 713 -15.95 -12.79 -14.82
C ARG A 713 -14.79 -13.64 -14.32
N ILE A 714 -15.07 -14.73 -13.61
CA ILE A 714 -14.08 -15.75 -13.26
C ILE A 714 -13.54 -16.39 -14.55
N ASP A 715 -14.43 -16.82 -15.44
CA ASP A 715 -14.13 -17.36 -16.76
C ASP A 715 -13.20 -16.46 -17.57
N GLY A 716 -13.43 -15.14 -17.55
CA GLY A 716 -12.55 -14.17 -18.20
C GLY A 716 -11.18 -14.08 -17.53
N TRP A 717 -11.14 -13.96 -16.19
CA TRP A 717 -9.88 -13.85 -15.44
C TRP A 717 -8.99 -15.09 -15.55
N MET A 718 -9.56 -16.30 -15.52
CA MET A 718 -8.83 -17.58 -15.66
C MET A 718 -8.05 -17.70 -16.97
N LYS A 719 -8.40 -16.92 -17.99
CA LYS A 719 -7.72 -16.89 -19.30
C LYS A 719 -6.52 -15.92 -19.33
N THR A 720 -6.31 -15.11 -18.27
CA THR A 720 -5.29 -14.05 -18.22
C THR A 720 -3.95 -14.50 -17.64
N GLN A 721 -2.92 -13.66 -17.79
CA GLN A 721 -1.63 -13.85 -17.12
C GLN A 721 -1.71 -13.71 -15.59
N SER A 722 -2.61 -12.86 -15.08
CA SER A 722 -2.77 -12.63 -13.63
C SER A 722 -3.23 -13.90 -12.90
N TYR A 723 -4.09 -14.71 -13.53
CA TYR A 723 -4.46 -16.03 -13.03
C TYR A 723 -3.25 -16.98 -12.90
N LYS A 724 -2.40 -17.05 -13.94
CA LYS A 724 -1.20 -17.92 -13.94
C LYS A 724 -0.17 -17.48 -12.89
N LEU A 725 0.02 -16.17 -12.71
CA LEU A 725 0.85 -15.62 -11.64
C LEU A 725 0.26 -15.97 -10.27
N TYR A 726 -1.06 -15.83 -10.09
CA TYR A 726 -1.69 -16.23 -8.83
C TYR A 726 -1.58 -17.73 -8.54
N GLN A 727 -1.72 -18.61 -9.55
CA GLN A 727 -1.42 -20.05 -9.40
C GLN A 727 0.01 -20.29 -8.90
N GLN A 728 0.99 -19.50 -9.33
CA GLN A 728 2.38 -19.62 -8.86
C GLN A 728 2.52 -19.11 -7.42
N SER A 729 2.03 -17.90 -7.14
CA SER A 729 2.07 -17.27 -5.81
C SER A 729 1.33 -18.09 -4.74
N PHE A 730 0.20 -18.73 -5.08
CA PHE A 730 -0.51 -19.63 -4.17
C PHE A 730 0.29 -20.91 -3.87
N ARG A 731 0.90 -21.53 -4.89
CA ARG A 731 1.81 -22.68 -4.70
C ARG A 731 3.08 -22.34 -3.91
N GLN A 732 3.54 -21.08 -3.96
CA GLN A 732 4.62 -20.57 -3.13
C GLN A 732 4.16 -20.36 -1.69
N HIS A 733 3.03 -19.67 -1.47
CA HIS A 733 2.45 -19.47 -0.14
C HIS A 733 2.17 -20.79 0.60
N LEU A 734 1.72 -21.84 -0.09
CA LEU A 734 1.54 -23.18 0.50
C LEU A 734 2.85 -23.86 0.97
N ARG A 735 4.02 -23.37 0.51
CA ARG A 735 5.35 -23.83 0.96
C ARG A 735 5.96 -22.95 2.05
N GLU A 736 5.60 -21.67 2.05
CA GLU A 736 6.19 -20.63 2.92
C GLU A 736 5.32 -20.26 4.12
N THR A 737 4.08 -20.78 4.23
CA THR A 737 3.18 -20.49 5.35
C THR A 737 3.67 -21.06 6.69
N SER A 738 3.75 -20.21 7.72
CA SER A 738 4.10 -20.59 9.09
C SER A 738 3.04 -21.48 9.77
N MET A 739 1.83 -21.56 9.21
CA MET A 739 0.76 -22.48 9.65
C MET A 739 0.28 -23.37 8.49
N PRO A 740 1.01 -24.46 8.19
CA PRO A 740 0.62 -25.45 7.20
C PRO A 740 -0.47 -26.41 7.72
N GLY A 741 -1.14 -27.10 6.80
CA GLY A 741 -2.00 -28.27 7.11
C GLY A 741 -3.51 -28.02 7.19
N PHE A 742 -3.97 -26.77 7.29
CA PHE A 742 -5.40 -26.43 7.27
C PHE A 742 -5.69 -25.07 6.63
N ASP A 743 -6.92 -24.85 6.18
CA ASP A 743 -7.38 -23.57 5.63
C ASP A 743 -7.76 -22.63 6.78
N LEU A 744 -6.80 -21.85 7.26
CA LEU A 744 -7.00 -20.90 8.35
C LEU A 744 -8.16 -19.93 8.09
N MET A 745 -8.23 -19.37 6.88
CA MET A 745 -9.27 -18.41 6.52
C MET A 745 -10.66 -19.06 6.56
N HIS A 746 -10.79 -20.33 6.18
CA HIS A 746 -12.05 -21.06 6.38
C HIS A 746 -12.45 -21.09 7.86
N GLN A 747 -11.55 -21.39 8.79
CA GLN A 747 -11.90 -21.49 10.22
C GLN A 747 -12.30 -20.14 10.80
N ILE A 748 -11.55 -19.08 10.51
CA ILE A 748 -11.87 -17.71 10.94
C ILE A 748 -13.18 -17.22 10.27
N GLY A 749 -13.40 -17.57 9.00
CA GLY A 749 -14.65 -17.33 8.29
C GLY A 749 -15.83 -18.06 8.92
N ARG A 750 -15.66 -19.33 9.33
CA ARG A 750 -16.68 -20.11 10.03
C ARG A 750 -17.06 -19.44 11.36
N LEU A 751 -16.10 -19.04 12.18
CA LEU A 751 -16.34 -18.32 13.44
C LEU A 751 -16.98 -16.94 13.25
N ARG A 752 -16.68 -16.24 12.14
CA ARG A 752 -17.24 -14.91 11.83
C ARG A 752 -18.66 -14.93 11.25
N GLN A 753 -18.92 -15.81 10.29
CA GLN A 753 -20.03 -15.68 9.34
C GLN A 753 -21.12 -16.74 9.51
N SER A 754 -20.84 -17.83 10.24
CA SER A 754 -21.78 -18.95 10.34
C SER A 754 -22.84 -18.69 11.41
N ARG A 755 -24.12 -18.75 11.01
CA ARG A 755 -25.25 -18.68 11.96
C ARG A 755 -25.25 -19.81 13.00
N HIS A 756 -24.55 -20.91 12.72
CA HIS A 756 -24.30 -21.99 13.68
C HIS A 756 -22.96 -22.69 13.35
N VAL A 757 -22.08 -22.78 14.35
CA VAL A 757 -20.88 -23.64 14.39
C VAL A 757 -21.19 -24.73 15.41
N SER A 758 -21.00 -26.01 15.07
CA SER A 758 -21.32 -27.07 16.04
C SER A 758 -20.32 -27.08 17.20
N SER A 759 -20.70 -27.51 18.40
CA SER A 759 -19.75 -27.50 19.53
C SER A 759 -18.52 -28.40 19.31
N ALA A 760 -18.65 -29.49 18.54
CA ALA A 760 -17.51 -30.35 18.16
C ALA A 760 -16.58 -29.68 17.13
N GLU A 761 -17.16 -28.94 16.19
CA GLU A 761 -16.44 -28.11 15.22
C GLU A 761 -15.70 -26.95 15.92
N ALA A 762 -16.38 -26.27 16.85
CA ALA A 762 -15.78 -25.21 17.66
C ALA A 762 -14.63 -25.73 18.55
N VAL A 763 -14.78 -26.91 19.18
CA VAL A 763 -13.68 -27.55 19.92
C VAL A 763 -12.49 -27.79 18.99
N LEU A 764 -12.70 -28.40 17.82
CA LEU A 764 -11.59 -28.70 16.90
C LEU A 764 -10.92 -27.41 16.38
N ILE A 765 -11.69 -26.38 16.01
CA ILE A 765 -11.14 -25.09 15.55
C ILE A 765 -10.26 -24.46 16.65
N PHE A 766 -10.78 -24.27 17.86
CA PHE A 766 -10.00 -23.64 18.93
C PHE A 766 -8.83 -24.51 19.39
N GLN A 767 -8.99 -25.84 19.43
CA GLN A 767 -7.91 -26.78 19.73
C GLN A 767 -6.78 -26.71 18.69
N THR A 768 -7.09 -26.73 17.39
CA THR A 768 -6.07 -26.61 16.33
C THR A 768 -5.40 -25.24 16.37
N LEU A 769 -6.14 -24.14 16.54
CA LEU A 769 -5.53 -22.81 16.65
C LEU A 769 -4.58 -22.71 17.86
N ALA A 770 -5.00 -23.19 19.04
CA ALA A 770 -4.15 -23.22 20.23
C ALA A 770 -2.93 -24.14 20.03
N GLN A 771 -3.05 -25.27 19.35
CA GLN A 771 -1.92 -26.16 19.06
C GLN A 771 -0.95 -25.57 18.03
N CYS A 772 -1.44 -24.87 17.01
CA CYS A 772 -0.63 -24.34 15.90
C CYS A 772 0.01 -22.97 16.17
N VAL A 773 -0.50 -22.16 17.11
CA VAL A 773 0.10 -20.86 17.45
C VAL A 773 1.06 -21.04 18.63
N ARG A 774 2.35 -21.30 18.35
CA ARG A 774 3.41 -21.47 19.37
C ARG A 774 4.66 -20.64 19.11
N THR A 775 4.76 -19.95 17.96
CA THR A 775 5.84 -19.03 17.63
C THR A 775 5.31 -17.65 17.23
N ASP A 776 6.17 -16.63 17.31
CA ASP A 776 5.87 -15.26 16.91
C ASP A 776 5.34 -15.17 15.46
N GLU A 777 5.96 -15.91 14.52
CA GLU A 777 5.52 -15.97 13.13
C GLU A 777 4.10 -16.54 12.99
N GLN A 778 3.77 -17.59 13.74
CA GLN A 778 2.44 -18.20 13.74
C GLN A 778 1.40 -17.27 14.37
N ALA A 779 1.77 -16.55 15.43
CA ALA A 779 0.93 -15.51 16.00
C ALA A 779 0.66 -14.39 14.98
N VAL A 780 1.67 -13.93 14.24
CA VAL A 780 1.48 -12.90 13.18
C VAL A 780 0.64 -13.42 12.02
N ALA A 781 0.85 -14.65 11.55
CA ALA A 781 0.05 -15.26 10.49
C ALA A 781 -1.44 -15.36 10.88
N LEU A 782 -1.74 -15.67 12.14
CA LEU A 782 -3.11 -15.61 12.68
C LEU A 782 -3.64 -14.16 12.71
N LEU A 783 -2.85 -13.22 13.20
CA LEU A 783 -3.24 -11.81 13.30
C LEU A 783 -3.48 -11.15 11.94
N ALA A 784 -2.77 -11.54 10.88
CA ALA A 784 -2.99 -11.07 9.51
C ALA A 784 -4.39 -11.46 8.97
N HIS A 785 -4.97 -12.54 9.47
CA HIS A 785 -6.34 -12.97 9.17
C HIS A 785 -7.39 -12.32 10.10
N LEU A 786 -6.95 -11.53 11.08
CA LEU A 786 -7.77 -10.86 12.09
C LEU A 786 -7.60 -9.32 12.07
N PRO A 787 -7.83 -8.65 10.92
CA PRO A 787 -7.67 -7.20 10.80
C PRO A 787 -8.75 -6.44 11.59
N SER A 788 -8.42 -5.21 11.99
CA SER A 788 -9.26 -4.39 12.89
C SER A 788 -10.69 -4.15 12.36
N HIS A 789 -10.84 -3.90 11.07
CA HIS A 789 -12.13 -3.63 10.41
C HIS A 789 -13.04 -4.86 10.26
N PHE A 790 -12.55 -6.06 10.61
CA PHE A 790 -13.37 -7.27 10.80
C PHE A 790 -13.47 -7.67 12.29
N GLY A 791 -13.51 -6.66 13.17
CA GLY A 791 -13.61 -6.84 14.62
C GLY A 791 -12.32 -7.35 15.28
N GLY A 792 -11.20 -7.39 14.55
CA GLY A 792 -9.92 -7.88 15.07
C GLY A 792 -10.04 -9.28 15.69
N LEU A 793 -9.68 -9.37 16.98
CA LEU A 793 -9.69 -10.60 17.79
C LEU A 793 -11.08 -11.05 18.27
N LEU A 794 -12.14 -10.26 18.09
CA LEU A 794 -13.50 -10.58 18.59
C LEU A 794 -14.01 -11.99 18.21
N PRO A 795 -13.82 -12.51 16.99
CA PRO A 795 -14.30 -13.86 16.61
C PRO A 795 -13.67 -14.99 17.44
N LEU A 796 -12.45 -14.78 17.94
CA LEU A 796 -11.80 -15.70 18.88
C LEU A 796 -12.24 -15.42 20.32
N ALA A 797 -12.36 -14.14 20.70
CA ALA A 797 -12.71 -13.74 22.06
C ALA A 797 -14.13 -14.17 22.49
N PHE A 798 -15.06 -14.40 21.55
CA PHE A 798 -16.35 -15.03 21.85
C PHE A 798 -16.21 -16.47 22.41
N GLY A 799 -15.09 -17.15 22.15
CA GLY A 799 -14.78 -18.47 22.70
C GLY A 799 -14.78 -18.53 24.24
N PHE A 800 -14.45 -17.42 24.92
CA PHE A 800 -14.52 -17.31 26.39
C PHE A 800 -15.94 -17.53 26.95
N PHE A 801 -16.98 -17.28 26.16
CA PHE A 801 -18.39 -17.41 26.56
C PHE A 801 -19.08 -18.66 26.01
N HIS A 802 -18.36 -19.49 25.25
CA HIS A 802 -18.93 -20.71 24.66
C HIS A 802 -19.31 -21.75 25.73
N ALA A 803 -20.37 -22.52 25.47
CA ALA A 803 -20.95 -23.45 26.45
C ALA A 803 -20.02 -24.62 26.83
N SER A 804 -19.30 -25.22 25.86
CA SER A 804 -18.29 -26.24 26.16
C SER A 804 -17.10 -25.64 26.90
N ALA A 805 -16.68 -26.32 27.98
CA ALA A 805 -15.50 -25.94 28.76
C ALA A 805 -14.19 -26.10 27.97
N GLU A 806 -14.12 -27.07 27.05
CA GLU A 806 -12.93 -27.32 26.21
C GLU A 806 -12.66 -26.13 25.27
N VAL A 807 -13.71 -25.55 24.67
CA VAL A 807 -13.58 -24.33 23.85
C VAL A 807 -13.05 -23.17 24.69
N ARG A 808 -13.60 -22.95 25.90
CA ARG A 808 -13.11 -21.90 26.80
C ARG A 808 -11.64 -22.12 27.15
N HIS A 809 -11.25 -23.35 27.48
CA HIS A 809 -9.86 -23.71 27.80
C HIS A 809 -8.90 -23.47 26.63
N HIS A 810 -9.23 -23.92 25.41
CA HIS A 810 -8.39 -23.67 24.23
C HIS A 810 -8.40 -22.19 23.79
N THR A 811 -9.47 -21.44 24.06
CA THR A 811 -9.47 -19.99 23.87
C THR A 811 -8.46 -19.32 24.81
N LEU A 812 -8.35 -19.78 26.07
CA LEU A 812 -7.40 -19.21 27.04
C LEU A 812 -5.95 -19.46 26.63
N ASP A 813 -5.57 -20.71 26.37
CA ASP A 813 -4.22 -21.06 25.90
C ASP A 813 -3.85 -20.24 24.65
N LEU A 814 -4.75 -20.13 23.65
CA LEU A 814 -4.53 -19.30 22.47
C LEU A 814 -4.33 -17.81 22.79
N PHE A 815 -5.10 -17.24 23.73
CA PHE A 815 -4.92 -15.85 24.16
C PHE A 815 -3.69 -15.62 25.04
N ASP A 816 -3.22 -16.64 25.77
CA ASP A 816 -1.96 -16.61 26.51
C ASP A 816 -0.77 -16.64 25.54
N GLN A 817 -0.80 -17.50 24.51
CA GLN A 817 0.23 -17.49 23.45
C GLN A 817 0.25 -16.13 22.71
N LEU A 818 -0.93 -15.58 22.37
CA LEU A 818 -1.02 -14.25 21.76
C LEU A 818 -0.54 -13.13 22.69
N SER A 819 -0.73 -13.26 24.01
CA SER A 819 -0.28 -12.26 25.00
C SER A 819 1.20 -12.36 25.35
N ALA A 820 1.87 -13.49 25.05
CA ALA A 820 3.31 -13.61 25.13
C ALA A 820 4.04 -12.85 23.99
N HIS A 821 3.46 -12.84 22.80
CA HIS A 821 4.02 -12.17 21.62
C HIS A 821 3.83 -10.63 21.68
N PRO A 822 4.87 -9.78 21.48
CA PRO A 822 4.76 -8.32 21.69
C PRO A 822 3.67 -7.61 20.87
N THR A 823 3.49 -7.95 19.60
CA THR A 823 2.41 -7.39 18.76
C THR A 823 1.06 -8.01 19.11
N GLY A 824 1.02 -9.26 19.56
CA GLY A 824 -0.21 -9.91 20.02
C GLY A 824 -0.74 -9.27 21.31
N ALA A 825 0.12 -9.08 22.32
CA ALA A 825 -0.20 -8.37 23.56
C ALA A 825 -0.77 -6.95 23.31
N LYS A 826 -0.16 -6.22 22.37
CA LYS A 826 -0.64 -4.89 21.94
C LYS A 826 -2.07 -4.95 21.39
N LEU A 827 -2.45 -6.00 20.65
CA LEU A 827 -3.79 -6.17 20.08
C LEU A 827 -4.79 -6.78 21.09
N VAL A 828 -4.39 -7.73 21.95
CA VAL A 828 -5.21 -8.21 23.07
C VAL A 828 -5.60 -7.05 24.00
N SER A 829 -4.70 -6.09 24.23
CA SER A 829 -5.01 -4.89 25.02
C SER A 829 -6.14 -4.04 24.43
N THR A 830 -6.38 -4.09 23.11
CA THR A 830 -7.45 -3.34 22.44
C THR A 830 -8.83 -4.00 22.50
N LEU A 831 -8.95 -5.24 23.02
CA LEU A 831 -10.26 -5.82 23.31
C LEU A 831 -11.07 -4.93 24.26
N ASN A 832 -12.39 -4.93 24.10
CA ASN A 832 -13.27 -4.17 24.99
C ASN A 832 -13.22 -4.70 26.44
N ALA A 833 -13.66 -3.87 27.39
CA ALA A 833 -13.56 -4.20 28.82
C ALA A 833 -14.24 -5.53 29.20
N PHE A 834 -15.34 -5.89 28.53
CA PHE A 834 -16.07 -7.14 28.79
C PHE A 834 -15.24 -8.38 28.42
N HIS A 835 -14.62 -8.41 27.24
CA HIS A 835 -13.76 -9.53 26.84
C HIS A 835 -12.46 -9.59 27.68
N ARG A 836 -11.85 -8.44 28.00
CA ARG A 836 -10.67 -8.40 28.89
C ARG A 836 -10.98 -8.90 30.30
N LEU A 837 -12.16 -8.59 30.84
CA LEU A 837 -12.63 -9.11 32.13
C LEU A 837 -12.98 -10.60 32.08
N ALA A 838 -13.40 -11.14 30.94
CA ALA A 838 -13.63 -12.58 30.79
C ALA A 838 -12.30 -13.36 30.76
N TYR A 839 -11.32 -12.87 29.99
CA TYR A 839 -9.96 -13.39 29.96
C TYR A 839 -9.34 -13.40 31.38
N ALA A 840 -9.28 -12.23 32.04
CA ALA A 840 -8.70 -12.06 33.38
C ALA A 840 -9.55 -12.63 34.56
N ARG A 841 -10.57 -13.46 34.27
CA ARG A 841 -11.34 -14.25 35.26
C ARG A 841 -11.20 -15.76 35.05
N LEU A 842 -10.55 -16.15 33.96
CA LEU A 842 -10.42 -17.53 33.50
C LEU A 842 -8.94 -17.98 33.46
N CYS A 843 -8.01 -17.02 33.38
CA CYS A 843 -6.66 -17.11 33.93
C CYS A 843 -6.70 -17.07 35.47
#